data_AF-A0A317ZI35-F1
#
_entry.id   AF-A0A317ZI35-F1
#
_cell.length_a   1.000
_cell.length_b   1.000
_cell.length_c   1.000
_cell.angle_alpha   90.00
_cell.angle_beta   90.00
_cell.angle_gamma   90.00
#
_symmetry.space_group_name_H-M   'P 1'
#
loop_
_entity.id
_entity.type
_entity.pdbx_description
1 polymer ?
#
loop_
_entity_poly.entity_id
_entity_poly.type
_entity_poly.pdbx_seq_one_letter_code
_entity_poly.pdbx_strand_id
1 'polypeptide(L)'
;MIMHASSHKLFATLFFLGASAVSAQAASISHDSSVLISSNSDFKVSVYDGKAGYAGTGSTFGALSGNFGDCTVEAYAFLHNATTGKNGEIAAYASFGPAITYDCAAVTAFAEFDRGDVWTTNNPGTDFSGGDAANYGVSFETISGGYDVTGTIDISRFTSGTVYVLCGGFEDPFQVDLSMSGSGQSDLDAGSASIDPDPTRNMYVLAFSFDNADGSYETISYAYTGSSSGRARFMGVVVDAERVPGPVLVSPVAEITVPGPSVELTWTNDVANVGTDVWSDVWVGTDPESLTMVQDASDSEANLTRFSHSLAAAGTYYWRVDNYLEGAPSGAPATGGLGTFVVEDSDGDALPDAYEERYSDGPQSMDGSADSDSDGLSNSEEFQAGTDPTDADSDGDGLEDGAERAAGTEPTRADSDGDGLLDGASITIDRSDSRFASWAAEGIVFTEYSGQRSFRGEATIGTDPKNADSDQDGLEDGVETNDGVFVDANATGTDPLDTDSDNDGAWDWYEVAASLTNPNLESEKPNIPYPLPAPDDADDGPVKVYIMAGQSNMVGYGTIAGDGPGTLETMTGTENKFPHLVAEGGGWMSRDDVHYRGVVAATGKGPLAPDVWGGNFGPELGFGQVMGYHHEEPVLLLKSSQGNRAIGFDFLPPGSERYKWTDGNIYAGYGDPWRLHPAGESPEVAVWYAGKQYDDCFLAEEDMGPAEWVNATDYPKPSWATRGGMIYLCTSAHTSSPATEPGVGTSWQKYWKEYSIFNAADVLDNFAAEYPDWASRGFEIAGFVWWQGHRDQYNGPYPPRYEQNLETLIKALRNDFETRYPGSGAANAPFVVSTIAFGGESYDPESAYGQIWAGQMAIDDPSRHPEFEGNVKSFDALPYWRDGKESPKPSGADFHYNLNAETYLLVGDAAGRAMIELLLGNRK
;
A
#
# COMPACT_ATOMS: atom_id res chain seq x y z
N MET A 1 -7.00 26.19 -36.04
CA MET A 1 -7.31 27.53 -36.58
C MET A 1 -8.76 27.85 -36.25
N ILE A 2 -9.03 28.91 -35.45
CA ILE A 2 -10.36 29.40 -35.04
C ILE A 2 -11.15 28.38 -34.20
N MET A 3 -11.33 28.52 -32.87
CA MET A 3 -11.89 29.58 -32.00
C MET A 3 -13.42 29.75 -32.01
N HIS A 4 -13.98 29.73 -30.79
CA HIS A 4 -15.25 30.29 -30.29
C HIS A 4 -16.57 29.76 -30.91
N ALA A 5 -17.59 29.33 -30.15
CA ALA A 5 -18.17 29.76 -28.86
C ALA A 5 -19.22 30.89 -28.96
N SER A 6 -19.85 31.18 -27.81
CA SER A 6 -20.98 32.11 -27.57
C SER A 6 -22.40 31.55 -27.84
N SER A 7 -23.45 31.86 -27.07
CA SER A 7 -23.67 32.07 -25.61
C SER A 7 -25.06 32.72 -25.37
N HIS A 8 -25.49 32.78 -24.09
CA HIS A 8 -26.48 33.69 -23.50
C HIS A 8 -27.97 33.56 -23.82
N LYS A 9 -28.78 33.85 -22.78
CA LYS A 9 -30.01 34.68 -22.67
C LYS A 9 -30.62 34.47 -21.25
N LEU A 10 -31.32 35.39 -20.55
CA LEU A 10 -31.84 36.74 -20.86
C LEU A 10 -32.18 37.56 -19.57
N PHE A 11 -31.83 38.87 -19.54
CA PHE A 11 -32.53 40.07 -18.97
C PHE A 11 -33.22 40.16 -17.56
N ALA A 12 -33.28 41.45 -17.14
CA ALA A 12 -34.28 42.16 -16.30
C ALA A 12 -34.08 42.15 -14.76
N THR A 13 -34.06 43.23 -13.94
CA THR A 13 -34.33 44.70 -14.01
C THR A 13 -35.61 45.19 -13.29
N LEU A 14 -35.43 46.12 -12.31
CA LEU A 14 -36.22 47.35 -11.98
C LEU A 14 -36.95 47.52 -10.60
N PHE A 15 -36.71 48.68 -9.95
CA PHE A 15 -37.49 49.47 -8.95
C PHE A 15 -37.72 49.08 -7.44
N PHE A 16 -36.94 49.75 -6.56
CA PHE A 16 -37.32 50.70 -5.46
C PHE A 16 -37.94 50.29 -4.08
N LEU A 17 -37.30 50.86 -3.04
CA LEU A 17 -37.80 51.45 -1.76
C LEU A 17 -38.77 50.67 -0.84
N GLY A 18 -38.38 50.55 0.44
CA GLY A 18 -39.35 50.34 1.54
C GLY A 18 -38.78 49.87 2.88
N ALA A 19 -37.94 50.66 3.56
CA ALA A 19 -37.51 50.32 4.93
C ALA A 19 -38.69 50.36 5.93
N SER A 20 -38.73 49.41 6.87
CA SER A 20 -39.65 49.42 8.01
C SER A 20 -39.08 48.57 9.14
N ALA A 21 -38.62 49.22 10.21
CA ALA A 21 -38.11 48.54 11.39
C ALA A 21 -39.23 47.77 12.11
N VAL A 22 -38.91 46.57 12.61
CA VAL A 22 -39.79 45.77 13.46
C VAL A 22 -39.11 45.61 14.81
N SER A 23 -39.87 45.82 15.90
CA SER A 23 -39.36 45.84 17.26
C SER A 23 -38.87 44.47 17.74
N ALA A 24 -37.74 44.44 18.45
CA ALA A 24 -37.27 43.25 19.14
C ALA A 24 -38.35 42.69 20.09
N GLN A 25 -38.50 41.37 20.09
CA GLN A 25 -39.39 40.63 20.98
C GLN A 25 -38.57 39.54 21.67
N ALA A 26 -38.51 39.56 23.00
CA ALA A 26 -37.75 38.58 23.76
C ALA A 26 -38.25 37.15 23.46
N ALA A 27 -37.36 36.31 22.96
CA ALA A 27 -37.61 34.92 22.59
C ALA A 27 -36.79 33.99 23.48
N SER A 28 -37.42 32.94 24.01
CA SER A 28 -36.74 31.88 24.75
C SER A 28 -35.88 31.04 23.80
N ILE A 29 -34.60 30.90 24.11
CA ILE A 29 -33.65 30.14 23.29
C ILE A 29 -33.93 28.63 23.42
N SER A 30 -33.74 27.90 22.33
CA SER A 30 -33.68 26.43 22.34
C SER A 30 -32.46 25.99 21.55
N HIS A 31 -31.83 24.91 22.01
CA HIS A 31 -30.55 24.42 21.48
C HIS A 31 -30.61 24.21 19.96
N ASP A 32 -29.44 24.32 19.32
CA ASP A 32 -29.24 24.11 17.88
C ASP A 32 -29.92 25.17 16.97
N SER A 33 -30.17 26.39 17.49
CA SER A 33 -30.70 27.51 16.71
C SER A 33 -30.15 28.87 17.14
N SER A 34 -29.79 29.71 16.16
CA SER A 34 -29.32 31.10 16.39
C SER A 34 -30.50 32.07 16.55
N VAL A 35 -30.43 33.00 17.50
CA VAL A 35 -31.37 34.11 17.60
C VAL A 35 -30.86 35.30 16.79
N LEU A 36 -31.56 35.67 15.72
CA LEU A 36 -31.30 36.90 14.96
C LEU A 36 -31.72 38.11 15.81
N ILE A 37 -30.75 38.99 16.14
CA ILE A 37 -30.97 40.22 16.92
C ILE A 37 -31.32 41.39 16.00
N SER A 38 -30.55 41.55 14.92
CA SER A 38 -30.70 42.65 13.97
C SER A 38 -30.12 42.29 12.59
N SER A 39 -30.57 42.99 11.55
CA SER A 39 -29.99 42.91 10.20
C SER A 39 -30.52 44.03 9.32
N ASN A 40 -29.72 44.50 8.36
CA ASN A 40 -30.18 45.32 7.25
C ASN A 40 -29.72 44.69 5.90
N SER A 41 -29.31 45.48 4.91
CA SER A 41 -28.70 44.99 3.66
C SER A 41 -27.19 44.75 3.75
N ASP A 42 -26.54 45.31 4.76
CA ASP A 42 -25.09 45.51 4.85
C ASP A 42 -24.49 44.76 6.05
N PHE A 43 -25.30 44.39 7.05
CA PHE A 43 -24.92 43.55 8.18
C PHE A 43 -26.06 42.64 8.70
N LYS A 44 -25.68 41.65 9.52
CA LYS A 44 -26.57 40.75 10.29
C LYS A 44 -25.92 40.36 11.63
N VAL A 45 -26.63 40.54 12.75
CA VAL A 45 -26.16 40.13 14.09
C VAL A 45 -27.00 38.97 14.66
N SER A 46 -26.37 37.83 14.94
CA SER A 46 -26.99 36.64 15.52
C SER A 46 -26.31 36.23 16.85
N VAL A 47 -27.11 35.89 17.86
CA VAL A 47 -26.66 35.29 19.14
C VAL A 47 -26.83 33.77 19.10
N TYR A 48 -25.85 33.06 19.67
CA TYR A 48 -25.81 31.61 19.83
C TYR A 48 -25.48 31.28 21.31
N ASP A 49 -26.15 30.29 21.92
CA ASP A 49 -25.94 29.90 23.34
C ASP A 49 -25.28 28.52 23.52
N GLY A 50 -24.33 28.44 24.45
CA GLY A 50 -23.40 27.31 24.60
C GLY A 50 -23.21 26.84 26.05
N LYS A 51 -22.67 25.63 26.20
CA LYS A 51 -22.34 25.04 27.49
C LYS A 51 -20.98 24.32 27.45
N ALA A 52 -19.96 24.93 28.04
CA ALA A 52 -18.68 24.30 28.33
C ALA A 52 -18.78 23.38 29.56
N GLY A 53 -18.07 22.25 29.57
CA GLY A 53 -18.23 21.23 30.62
C GLY A 53 -17.39 19.97 30.44
N TYR A 54 -16.37 19.83 31.28
CA TYR A 54 -15.42 18.72 31.27
C TYR A 54 -16.01 17.37 31.71
N ALA A 55 -15.91 16.34 30.86
CA ALA A 55 -16.45 14.99 31.10
C ALA A 55 -15.40 14.01 31.66
N GLY A 56 -14.81 14.33 32.81
CA GLY A 56 -13.79 13.48 33.46
C GLY A 56 -14.36 12.17 34.01
N THR A 57 -13.69 11.04 33.75
CA THR A 57 -14.12 9.72 34.23
C THR A 57 -13.83 9.53 35.74
N GLY A 58 -14.86 9.52 36.58
CA GLY A 58 -14.77 8.88 37.91
C GLY A 58 -15.49 9.55 39.08
N SER A 59 -16.52 8.86 39.57
CA SER A 59 -17.12 8.95 40.91
C SER A 59 -17.93 10.20 41.34
N THR A 60 -19.16 9.92 41.84
CA THR A 60 -19.99 10.73 42.75
C THR A 60 -20.37 12.18 42.37
N PHE A 61 -21.64 12.35 41.96
CA PHE A 61 -22.36 13.63 42.04
C PHE A 61 -22.41 14.17 43.48
N GLY A 62 -21.92 15.39 43.70
CA GLY A 62 -22.09 16.12 44.96
C GLY A 62 -21.44 17.51 44.95
N ALA A 63 -22.22 18.53 45.33
CA ALA A 63 -21.85 19.96 45.38
C ALA A 63 -21.55 20.66 44.03
N LEU A 64 -22.42 21.61 43.66
CA LEU A 64 -22.11 22.67 42.70
C LEU A 64 -21.20 23.69 43.39
N SER A 65 -19.87 23.52 43.30
CA SER A 65 -18.92 24.47 43.89
C SER A 65 -17.58 24.52 43.15
N GLY A 66 -17.43 25.51 42.26
CA GLY A 66 -16.13 26.05 41.85
C GLY A 66 -15.25 25.16 40.97
N ASN A 67 -15.44 25.26 39.65
CA ASN A 67 -14.44 25.83 38.73
C ASN A 67 -15.08 26.11 37.37
N PHE A 68 -14.62 27.16 36.68
CA PHE A 68 -14.77 27.26 35.22
C PHE A 68 -13.60 26.51 34.60
N GLY A 69 -13.86 25.75 33.52
CA GLY A 69 -12.80 25.11 32.73
C GLY A 69 -12.15 26.09 31.76
N ASP A 70 -11.09 25.63 31.11
CA ASP A 70 -10.42 26.26 29.98
C ASP A 70 -11.24 26.05 28.70
N CYS A 71 -12.28 26.89 28.52
CA CYS A 71 -13.31 26.77 27.47
C CYS A 71 -12.82 26.92 26.01
N THR A 72 -11.52 26.79 25.75
CA THR A 72 -10.87 27.03 24.45
C THR A 72 -11.34 26.04 23.40
N VAL A 73 -11.43 24.75 23.76
CA VAL A 73 -11.84 23.67 22.85
C VAL A 73 -13.35 23.72 22.60
N GLU A 74 -14.18 23.97 23.63
CA GLU A 74 -15.62 24.11 23.43
C GLU A 74 -15.99 25.38 22.65
N ALA A 75 -15.26 26.48 22.81
CA ALA A 75 -15.44 27.69 21.99
C ALA A 75 -15.18 27.40 20.50
N TYR A 76 -14.11 26.67 20.18
CA TYR A 76 -13.76 26.27 18.82
C TYR A 76 -14.83 25.35 18.19
N ALA A 77 -15.23 24.29 18.90
CA ALA A 77 -16.29 23.38 18.45
C ALA A 77 -17.64 24.10 18.26
N PHE A 78 -17.94 25.09 19.12
CA PHE A 78 -19.14 25.90 19.00
C PHE A 78 -19.10 26.87 17.82
N LEU A 79 -17.94 27.48 17.53
CA LEU A 79 -17.71 28.31 16.34
C LEU A 79 -17.90 27.49 15.06
N HIS A 80 -17.34 26.27 15.02
CA HIS A 80 -17.47 25.35 13.88
C HIS A 80 -18.93 24.90 13.66
N ASN A 81 -19.69 24.64 14.72
CA ASN A 81 -21.12 24.33 14.59
C ASN A 81 -21.93 25.56 14.13
N ALA A 82 -21.56 26.76 14.56
CA ALA A 82 -22.20 28.03 14.17
C ALA A 82 -21.95 28.42 12.70
N THR A 83 -20.78 28.08 12.14
CA THR A 83 -20.45 28.28 10.71
C THR A 83 -20.98 27.17 9.81
N THR A 84 -20.95 25.90 10.24
CA THR A 84 -21.31 24.76 9.38
C THR A 84 -22.75 24.25 9.51
N GLY A 85 -23.47 24.63 10.58
CA GLY A 85 -24.87 24.24 10.80
C GLY A 85 -25.08 22.75 11.11
N LYS A 86 -24.07 22.08 11.68
CA LYS A 86 -24.12 20.67 12.11
C LYS A 86 -23.85 20.55 13.61
N ASN A 87 -24.30 19.43 14.20
CA ASN A 87 -23.92 19.02 15.54
C ASN A 87 -22.86 17.90 15.46
N GLY A 88 -21.83 17.97 16.30
CA GLY A 88 -20.78 16.94 16.42
C GLY A 88 -20.22 16.86 17.85
N GLU A 89 -19.61 15.74 18.19
CA GLU A 89 -19.08 15.46 19.54
C GLU A 89 -17.62 15.94 19.69
N ILE A 90 -17.24 16.34 20.91
CA ILE A 90 -15.98 17.04 21.23
C ILE A 90 -14.73 16.12 21.13
N ALA A 91 -14.91 14.80 21.06
CA ALA A 91 -13.85 13.81 21.32
C ALA A 91 -12.79 13.58 20.21
N ALA A 92 -12.80 14.38 19.12
CA ALA A 92 -12.06 14.05 17.89
C ALA A 92 -11.30 15.24 17.24
N TYR A 93 -10.77 16.18 18.04
CA TYR A 93 -9.97 17.31 17.54
C TYR A 93 -8.54 17.34 18.10
N ALA A 94 -7.75 16.37 17.66
CA ALA A 94 -6.29 16.46 17.63
C ALA A 94 -5.80 15.79 16.34
N SER A 95 -4.90 16.47 15.62
CA SER A 95 -4.33 16.12 14.30
C SER A 95 -5.26 16.21 13.06
N PHE A 96 -4.67 16.68 11.95
CA PHE A 96 -5.15 16.69 10.56
C PHE A 96 -6.36 17.58 10.17
N GLY A 97 -6.06 18.88 9.95
CA GLY A 97 -6.86 19.86 9.20
C GLY A 97 -6.04 21.14 8.95
N PRO A 98 -6.28 21.91 7.87
CA PRO A 98 -5.41 23.03 7.51
C PRO A 98 -5.59 24.27 8.41
N ALA A 99 -4.45 24.84 8.81
CA ALA A 99 -4.22 26.22 9.27
C ALA A 99 -5.29 26.89 10.17
N ILE A 100 -5.16 26.71 11.49
CA ILE A 100 -5.35 27.81 12.47
C ILE A 100 -4.17 27.74 13.45
N THR A 101 -3.44 28.86 13.59
CA THR A 101 -2.16 28.97 14.33
C THR A 101 -2.23 30.13 15.32
N TYR A 102 -1.58 30.01 16.49
CA TYR A 102 -1.50 31.07 17.51
C TYR A 102 -0.13 31.02 18.23
N ASP A 103 0.51 32.17 18.49
CA ASP A 103 1.63 32.29 19.45
C ASP A 103 1.68 33.70 20.11
N CYS A 104 2.52 33.90 21.14
CA CYS A 104 2.26 34.85 22.23
C CYS A 104 3.48 35.69 22.67
N ALA A 105 3.43 37.04 22.53
CA ALA A 105 4.47 37.94 23.08
C ALA A 105 3.97 39.32 23.59
N ALA A 106 3.64 39.39 24.88
CA ALA A 106 3.63 40.57 25.77
C ALA A 106 3.37 41.99 25.19
N VAL A 107 2.09 42.32 24.99
CA VAL A 107 1.47 43.66 24.76
C VAL A 107 2.30 44.90 25.14
N THR A 108 2.48 45.84 24.20
CA THR A 108 2.41 47.28 24.51
C THR A 108 1.95 48.16 23.34
N ALA A 109 0.77 48.79 23.48
CA ALA A 109 0.26 49.94 22.72
C ALA A 109 -0.06 49.81 21.21
N PHE A 110 -1.23 49.24 20.90
CA PHE A 110 -2.15 49.59 19.79
C PHE A 110 -1.54 50.26 18.53
N ALA A 111 -1.03 49.44 17.63
CA ALA A 111 -0.96 49.65 16.18
C ALA A 111 -1.12 48.27 15.50
N GLU A 112 -1.58 48.26 14.24
CA GLU A 112 -1.88 47.07 13.41
C GLU A 112 -2.80 45.97 14.01
N PHE A 113 -3.85 45.60 13.26
CA PHE A 113 -4.53 44.31 13.39
C PHE A 113 -4.13 43.46 12.19
N ASP A 114 -3.69 42.22 12.43
CA ASP A 114 -3.88 41.16 11.44
C ASP A 114 -4.37 39.86 12.10
N ARG A 115 -4.45 38.77 11.34
CA ARG A 115 -5.40 37.67 11.59
C ARG A 115 -5.10 36.82 12.85
N GLY A 116 -6.04 36.76 13.80
CA GLY A 116 -6.23 35.57 14.66
C GLY A 116 -6.34 35.78 16.18
N ASP A 117 -7.29 36.59 16.68
CA ASP A 117 -7.31 37.00 18.10
C ASP A 117 -8.47 36.43 18.96
N VAL A 118 -8.21 35.36 19.73
CA VAL A 118 -9.09 34.91 20.83
C VAL A 118 -8.28 34.59 22.08
N TRP A 119 -8.57 35.30 23.17
CA TRP A 119 -7.80 35.23 24.42
C TRP A 119 -8.69 35.10 25.67
N THR A 120 -8.94 33.86 26.11
CA THR A 120 -9.52 33.56 27.43
C THR A 120 -8.44 33.50 28.52
N THR A 121 -8.01 34.69 28.95
CA THR A 121 -6.91 34.97 29.92
C THR A 121 -7.21 34.61 31.39
N ASN A 122 -6.23 34.79 32.29
CA ASN A 122 -6.27 34.69 33.78
C ASN A 122 -5.33 35.79 34.38
N ASN A 123 -5.50 36.52 35.51
CA ASN A 123 -6.41 36.58 36.68
C ASN A 123 -5.85 37.57 37.72
N PRO A 124 -6.30 37.58 38.99
CA PRO A 124 -6.41 38.83 39.72
C PRO A 124 -5.16 39.11 40.55
N GLY A 125 -4.86 40.39 40.74
CA GLY A 125 -3.85 40.83 41.73
C GLY A 125 -4.25 40.46 43.17
N THR A 126 -3.37 40.63 44.16
CA THR A 126 -2.47 41.79 44.35
C THR A 126 -1.02 41.35 44.74
N ASP A 127 -0.02 42.19 45.01
CA ASP A 127 -0.04 43.61 45.42
C ASP A 127 1.27 44.39 45.12
N PHE A 128 1.17 45.70 45.38
CA PHE A 128 2.19 46.75 45.35
C PHE A 128 3.71 46.39 45.44
N SER A 129 4.47 47.05 44.57
CA SER A 129 5.80 47.66 44.86
C SER A 129 7.08 46.79 44.93
N GLY A 130 7.33 45.99 43.89
CA GLY A 130 8.65 45.91 43.23
C GLY A 130 9.72 44.95 43.80
N GLY A 131 10.53 44.41 42.88
CA GLY A 131 11.75 43.64 43.17
C GLY A 131 11.70 42.16 42.78
N ASP A 132 12.49 41.82 41.75
CA ASP A 132 13.24 40.57 41.55
C ASP A 132 12.56 39.18 41.72
N ALA A 133 12.15 38.62 40.56
CA ALA A 133 12.65 37.37 39.95
C ALA A 133 12.65 35.99 40.68
N ALA A 134 12.48 34.95 39.83
CA ALA A 134 12.96 33.56 39.89
C ALA A 134 12.01 32.40 40.34
N ASN A 135 11.86 31.44 39.41
CA ASN A 135 11.58 29.99 39.54
C ASN A 135 10.37 29.44 40.34
N TYR A 136 9.35 29.01 39.57
CA TYR A 136 8.48 27.82 39.72
C TYR A 136 8.00 27.34 41.11
N GLY A 137 6.67 27.29 41.30
CA GLY A 137 6.07 26.52 42.41
C GLY A 137 4.54 26.58 42.62
N VAL A 138 3.77 25.80 41.84
CA VAL A 138 2.41 25.24 42.08
C VAL A 138 1.19 26.13 42.47
N SER A 139 0.06 25.81 41.81
CA SER A 139 -1.36 26.01 42.18
C SER A 139 -2.09 27.35 41.91
N PHE A 140 -3.18 27.23 41.12
CA PHE A 140 -4.35 28.11 40.89
C PHE A 140 -4.20 29.65 40.78
N GLU A 141 -4.65 30.24 39.66
CA GLU A 141 -5.81 31.16 39.58
C GLU A 141 -6.11 31.66 38.15
N THR A 142 -7.14 32.49 37.92
CA THR A 142 -8.49 32.15 37.35
C THR A 142 -8.87 33.21 36.29
N ILE A 143 -9.93 33.06 35.49
CA ILE A 143 -10.14 33.80 34.22
C ILE A 143 -10.19 35.36 34.30
N SER A 144 -9.60 36.11 33.34
CA SER A 144 -9.36 37.58 33.32
C SER A 144 -10.16 38.39 32.29
N GLY A 145 -11.48 38.13 32.19
CA GLY A 145 -12.36 38.99 31.39
C GLY A 145 -12.63 40.34 32.06
N GLY A 146 -12.62 41.42 31.28
CA GLY A 146 -13.14 42.72 31.70
C GLY A 146 -14.66 42.69 31.84
N TYR A 147 -15.21 43.50 32.76
CA TYR A 147 -16.66 43.63 32.95
C TYR A 147 -17.26 44.69 32.02
N ASP A 148 -16.54 45.78 31.76
CA ASP A 148 -16.85 46.75 30.70
C ASP A 148 -15.68 46.74 29.71
N VAL A 149 -15.93 46.47 28.42
CA VAL A 149 -14.89 46.37 27.38
C VAL A 149 -15.39 47.00 26.09
N THR A 150 -14.67 48.00 25.60
CA THR A 150 -14.91 48.64 24.30
C THR A 150 -13.72 48.41 23.37
N GLY A 151 -13.97 48.07 22.11
CA GLY A 151 -12.92 47.92 21.09
C GLY A 151 -13.41 48.24 19.68
N THR A 152 -12.47 48.29 18.75
CA THR A 152 -12.68 48.60 17.34
C THR A 152 -11.84 47.67 16.48
N ILE A 153 -12.42 47.16 15.40
CA ILE A 153 -11.84 46.18 14.48
C ILE A 153 -11.75 46.85 13.12
N ASP A 154 -10.57 46.87 12.51
CA ASP A 154 -10.40 47.37 11.14
C ASP A 154 -11.01 46.37 10.14
N ILE A 155 -11.90 46.86 9.27
CA ILE A 155 -12.48 46.09 8.16
C ILE A 155 -12.23 46.74 6.79
N SER A 156 -11.43 47.82 6.72
CA SER A 156 -11.13 48.54 5.48
C SER A 156 -10.45 47.67 4.40
N ARG A 157 -9.80 46.58 4.83
CA ARG A 157 -9.10 45.60 3.98
C ARG A 157 -10.00 44.47 3.47
N PHE A 158 -11.28 44.40 3.87
CA PHE A 158 -12.17 43.27 3.58
C PHE A 158 -13.47 43.68 2.85
N THR A 159 -13.87 42.89 1.85
CA THR A 159 -15.12 43.09 1.08
C THR A 159 -16.35 42.49 1.76
N SER A 160 -16.17 41.49 2.62
CA SER A 160 -17.24 40.80 3.33
C SER A 160 -16.62 39.92 4.43
N GLY A 161 -17.41 39.55 5.44
CA GLY A 161 -16.93 38.66 6.51
C GLY A 161 -17.92 38.47 7.65
N THR A 162 -17.47 37.80 8.71
CA THR A 162 -18.16 37.71 10.00
C THR A 162 -17.20 37.89 11.17
N VAL A 163 -17.61 38.75 12.11
CA VAL A 163 -16.95 39.02 13.38
C VAL A 163 -17.68 38.27 14.50
N TYR A 164 -16.98 37.48 15.31
CA TYR A 164 -17.57 36.65 16.37
C TYR A 164 -17.12 37.12 17.76
N VAL A 165 -17.94 37.89 18.46
CA VAL A 165 -17.66 38.32 19.84
C VAL A 165 -18.03 37.20 20.81
N LEU A 166 -17.06 36.76 21.62
CA LEU A 166 -17.19 35.68 22.59
C LEU A 166 -17.52 36.25 23.99
N CYS A 167 -18.48 35.63 24.68
CA CYS A 167 -18.97 36.07 25.99
C CYS A 167 -19.26 34.89 26.92
N GLY A 168 -19.03 35.06 28.22
CA GLY A 168 -19.46 34.14 29.28
C GLY A 168 -20.46 34.80 30.21
N GLY A 169 -21.34 34.03 30.85
CA GLY A 169 -22.32 34.56 31.82
C GLY A 169 -23.23 33.46 32.40
N PHE A 170 -23.71 33.65 33.63
CA PHE A 170 -24.39 32.58 34.38
C PHE A 170 -25.62 33.03 35.19
N GLU A 171 -25.61 34.23 35.78
CA GLU A 171 -26.68 34.67 36.73
C GLU A 171 -27.17 36.12 36.56
N ASP A 172 -26.40 37.03 35.96
CA ASP A 172 -26.81 38.44 35.72
C ASP A 172 -26.82 38.72 34.20
N PRO A 173 -27.80 39.50 33.69
CA PRO A 173 -27.80 39.98 32.31
C PRO A 173 -26.55 40.78 31.94
N PHE A 174 -26.15 40.68 30.67
CA PHE A 174 -25.11 41.50 30.06
C PHE A 174 -25.57 42.05 28.70
N GLN A 175 -24.79 42.97 28.13
CA GLN A 175 -25.11 43.66 26.88
C GLN A 175 -23.87 43.76 26.00
N VAL A 176 -24.05 43.61 24.70
CA VAL A 176 -23.05 43.96 23.69
C VAL A 176 -23.69 44.89 22.66
N ASP A 177 -23.18 46.11 22.55
CA ASP A 177 -23.52 47.04 21.48
C ASP A 177 -22.53 46.88 20.33
N LEU A 178 -23.01 46.94 19.09
CA LEU A 178 -22.21 46.76 17.88
C LEU A 178 -22.58 47.82 16.84
N SER A 179 -21.59 48.41 16.16
CA SER A 179 -21.81 49.37 15.08
C SER A 179 -20.71 49.33 14.02
N MET A 180 -21.01 49.77 12.80
CA MET A 180 -20.07 49.80 11.68
C MET A 180 -19.98 51.23 11.11
N SER A 181 -18.75 51.73 10.89
CA SER A 181 -18.47 53.14 10.55
C SER A 181 -17.39 53.26 9.47
N GLY A 182 -17.39 54.37 8.74
CA GLY A 182 -16.43 54.68 7.67
C GLY A 182 -16.43 56.16 7.29
N SER A 183 -15.34 56.68 6.73
CA SER A 183 -15.10 58.11 6.57
C SER A 183 -16.05 58.75 5.56
N GLY A 184 -17.02 59.49 6.09
CA GLY A 184 -18.07 60.17 5.29
C GLY A 184 -19.34 59.36 5.10
N GLN A 185 -19.39 58.12 5.60
CA GLN A 185 -20.66 57.39 5.80
C GLN A 185 -21.37 57.85 7.08
N SER A 186 -22.58 57.36 7.29
CA SER A 186 -23.28 57.45 8.57
C SER A 186 -23.19 56.13 9.30
N ASP A 187 -22.70 56.13 10.54
CA ASP A 187 -22.55 54.94 11.37
C ASP A 187 -23.81 54.06 11.37
N LEU A 188 -23.64 52.80 11.00
CA LEU A 188 -24.66 51.77 11.06
C LEU A 188 -24.67 51.17 12.46
N ASP A 189 -25.57 51.67 13.30
CA ASP A 189 -25.93 51.06 14.58
C ASP A 189 -26.60 49.70 14.33
N ALA A 190 -25.90 48.61 14.70
CA ALA A 190 -26.44 47.25 14.63
C ALA A 190 -27.23 46.87 15.89
N GLY A 191 -27.25 47.74 16.91
CA GLY A 191 -28.08 47.64 18.09
C GLY A 191 -27.51 46.79 19.22
N SER A 192 -28.20 46.91 20.36
CA SER A 192 -27.84 46.27 21.64
C SER A 192 -28.32 44.82 21.72
N ALA A 193 -27.39 43.87 21.71
CA ALA A 193 -27.64 42.49 22.10
C ALA A 193 -27.60 42.37 23.63
N SER A 194 -28.74 42.62 24.29
CA SER A 194 -28.90 42.33 25.73
C SER A 194 -29.29 40.86 25.93
N ILE A 195 -28.48 40.15 26.72
CA ILE A 195 -28.57 38.70 26.95
C ILE A 195 -28.80 38.46 28.45
N ASP A 196 -29.93 37.82 28.77
CA ASP A 196 -30.28 37.33 30.11
C ASP A 196 -29.88 35.85 30.19
N PRO A 197 -28.81 35.47 30.91
CA PRO A 197 -28.22 34.14 30.78
C PRO A 197 -29.05 33.04 31.45
N ASP A 198 -29.22 31.91 30.76
CA ASP A 198 -29.84 30.72 31.34
C ASP A 198 -28.87 30.02 32.33
N PRO A 199 -29.26 29.73 33.59
CA PRO A 199 -28.39 29.09 34.60
C PRO A 199 -27.91 27.66 34.28
N THR A 200 -28.32 27.08 33.15
CA THR A 200 -27.82 25.80 32.63
C THR A 200 -26.78 25.96 31.53
N ARG A 201 -26.60 27.18 30.99
CA ARG A 201 -25.59 27.60 30.01
C ARG A 201 -24.49 28.42 30.69
N ASN A 202 -23.37 28.65 30.01
CA ASN A 202 -22.25 29.45 30.54
C ASN A 202 -21.42 30.20 29.49
N MET A 203 -21.71 30.02 28.19
CA MET A 203 -20.99 30.63 27.07
C MET A 203 -21.98 31.11 26.00
N TYR A 204 -21.68 32.22 25.34
CA TYR A 204 -22.50 32.86 24.32
C TYR A 204 -21.60 33.45 23.22
N VAL A 205 -22.05 33.42 21.97
CA VAL A 205 -21.32 33.99 20.83
C VAL A 205 -22.23 34.89 20.01
N LEU A 206 -21.73 36.07 19.64
CA LEU A 206 -22.41 37.03 18.79
C LEU A 206 -21.70 37.10 17.44
N ALA A 207 -22.34 36.62 16.39
CA ALA A 207 -21.84 36.72 15.01
C ALA A 207 -22.42 37.97 14.33
N PHE A 208 -21.56 38.95 14.02
CA PHE A 208 -21.84 40.10 13.16
C PHE A 208 -21.29 39.81 11.77
N SER A 209 -22.14 39.36 10.84
CA SER A 209 -21.78 39.25 9.42
C SER A 209 -21.92 40.60 8.74
N PHE A 210 -21.00 40.95 7.85
CA PHE A 210 -20.98 42.22 7.10
C PHE A 210 -20.73 42.01 5.59
N ASP A 211 -21.29 42.91 4.79
CA ASP A 211 -21.03 43.07 3.36
C ASP A 211 -20.56 44.52 3.14
N ASN A 212 -19.32 44.66 2.65
CA ASN A 212 -18.58 45.91 2.44
C ASN A 212 -18.02 45.93 1.01
N ALA A 213 -18.77 45.41 0.02
CA ALA A 213 -18.29 45.18 -1.35
C ALA A 213 -17.83 46.45 -2.12
N ASP A 214 -18.07 47.66 -1.61
CA ASP A 214 -17.52 48.92 -2.15
C ASP A 214 -16.41 49.55 -1.29
N GLY A 215 -16.00 48.90 -0.19
CA GLY A 215 -14.95 49.35 0.72
C GLY A 215 -15.29 50.64 1.48
N SER A 216 -16.58 50.96 1.62
CA SER A 216 -17.02 52.24 2.18
C SER A 216 -17.12 52.30 3.70
N TYR A 217 -17.04 51.16 4.39
CA TYR A 217 -16.89 51.06 5.84
C TYR A 217 -15.47 50.63 6.23
N GLU A 218 -14.95 51.24 7.28
CA GLU A 218 -13.55 51.13 7.72
C GLU A 218 -13.41 50.34 9.02
N THR A 219 -14.38 50.41 9.94
CA THR A 219 -14.29 49.73 11.24
C THR A 219 -15.62 49.17 11.74
N ILE A 220 -15.57 48.05 12.47
CA ILE A 220 -16.64 47.58 13.36
C ILE A 220 -16.25 47.89 14.81
N SER A 221 -17.08 48.66 15.51
CA SER A 221 -16.94 48.97 16.93
C SER A 221 -17.81 48.04 17.78
N TYR A 222 -17.31 47.61 18.94
CA TYR A 222 -18.06 46.82 19.91
C TYR A 222 -17.93 47.39 21.32
N ALA A 223 -19.00 47.28 22.12
CA ALA A 223 -19.03 47.66 23.53
C ALA A 223 -19.76 46.60 24.37
N TYR A 224 -18.99 45.80 25.10
CA TYR A 224 -19.46 44.84 26.10
C TYR A 224 -19.67 45.53 27.46
N THR A 225 -20.81 45.27 28.10
CA THR A 225 -21.15 45.69 29.47
C THR A 225 -21.71 44.49 30.22
N GLY A 226 -21.07 44.07 31.32
CA GLY A 226 -21.39 42.86 32.07
C GLY A 226 -21.39 43.05 33.59
N SER A 227 -21.24 41.95 34.33
CA SER A 227 -21.44 41.95 35.79
C SER A 227 -20.48 41.01 36.52
N SER A 228 -19.85 41.56 37.57
CA SER A 228 -18.97 40.83 38.47
C SER A 228 -19.71 39.96 39.50
N SER A 229 -21.01 40.20 39.76
CA SER A 229 -21.82 39.32 40.62
C SER A 229 -22.23 38.04 39.89
N GLY A 230 -22.98 38.16 38.80
CA GLY A 230 -23.48 37.03 37.99
C GLY A 230 -22.48 36.44 36.99
N ARG A 231 -21.19 36.77 37.14
CA ARG A 231 -20.03 36.24 36.40
C ARG A 231 -20.09 36.44 34.89
N ALA A 232 -20.73 37.52 34.43
CA ALA A 232 -20.78 37.87 33.03
C ALA A 232 -19.48 38.59 32.60
N ARG A 233 -18.81 38.06 31.58
CA ARG A 233 -17.45 38.46 31.14
C ARG A 233 -17.29 38.43 29.62
N PHE A 234 -16.51 39.37 29.09
CA PHE A 234 -15.99 39.34 27.73
C PHE A 234 -14.88 38.27 27.57
N MET A 235 -14.78 37.62 26.39
CA MET A 235 -13.85 36.49 26.16
C MET A 235 -12.98 36.57 24.87
N GLY A 236 -13.20 37.52 23.95
CA GLY A 236 -12.39 37.66 22.71
C GLY A 236 -13.23 37.96 21.46
N VAL A 237 -12.59 38.17 20.29
CA VAL A 237 -13.30 38.43 19.02
C VAL A 237 -12.59 37.83 17.80
N VAL A 238 -13.19 36.80 17.17
CA VAL A 238 -12.72 36.24 15.90
C VAL A 238 -13.13 37.15 14.74
N VAL A 239 -12.35 37.20 13.66
CA VAL A 239 -12.74 37.77 12.36
C VAL A 239 -12.46 36.74 11.26
N ASP A 240 -13.44 36.50 10.40
CA ASP A 240 -13.39 35.60 9.23
C ASP A 240 -13.86 36.39 7.99
N ALA A 241 -12.96 36.76 7.07
CA ALA A 241 -13.23 37.79 6.06
C ALA A 241 -12.36 37.73 4.78
N GLU A 242 -12.91 38.20 3.64
CA GLU A 242 -12.34 38.11 2.29
C GLU A 242 -11.58 39.42 1.90
N ARG A 243 -10.31 39.32 1.47
CA ARG A 243 -9.42 40.47 1.14
C ARG A 243 -9.48 40.89 -0.34
N VAL A 244 -9.12 42.13 -0.65
CA VAL A 244 -8.95 42.66 -2.03
C VAL A 244 -7.51 42.42 -2.57
N PRO A 245 -7.30 41.78 -3.73
CA PRO A 245 -5.95 41.58 -4.31
C PRO A 245 -5.39 42.78 -5.11
N GLY A 246 -4.08 42.97 -5.05
CA GLY A 246 -3.31 43.90 -5.91
C GLY A 246 -2.79 43.26 -7.22
N PRO A 247 -2.03 44.00 -8.05
CA PRO A 247 -1.41 43.47 -9.26
C PRO A 247 -0.16 42.62 -8.95
N VAL A 248 -0.11 41.40 -9.49
CA VAL A 248 0.99 40.44 -9.30
C VAL A 248 1.98 40.47 -10.48
N LEU A 249 3.27 40.34 -10.20
CA LEU A 249 4.37 40.26 -11.16
C LEU A 249 5.10 38.92 -11.04
N VAL A 250 4.73 37.98 -11.90
CA VAL A 250 5.28 36.61 -11.96
C VAL A 250 6.59 36.58 -12.75
N SER A 251 7.66 36.00 -12.19
CA SER A 251 8.90 35.75 -12.95
C SER A 251 8.70 34.65 -14.02
N PRO A 252 9.55 34.60 -15.07
CA PRO A 252 9.72 33.35 -15.81
C PRO A 252 10.16 32.23 -14.85
N VAL A 253 9.82 30.98 -15.17
CA VAL A 253 10.48 29.83 -14.53
C VAL A 253 11.92 29.79 -15.03
N ALA A 254 12.87 29.69 -14.11
CA ALA A 254 14.30 29.61 -14.38
C ALA A 254 14.89 28.31 -13.83
N GLU A 255 16.05 27.93 -14.35
CA GLU A 255 16.73 26.65 -14.11
C GLU A 255 18.02 26.89 -13.31
N ILE A 256 18.34 26.01 -12.36
CA ILE A 256 19.61 25.97 -11.64
C ILE A 256 20.01 24.51 -11.43
N THR A 257 21.29 24.18 -11.64
CA THR A 257 21.83 22.84 -11.36
C THR A 257 22.71 22.92 -10.12
N VAL A 258 22.45 22.02 -9.17
CA VAL A 258 23.06 21.98 -7.84
C VAL A 258 24.00 20.76 -7.79
N PRO A 259 25.29 20.94 -7.47
CA PRO A 259 26.32 19.91 -7.69
C PRO A 259 26.47 18.87 -6.56
N GLY A 260 25.93 19.12 -5.37
CA GLY A 260 26.01 18.23 -4.19
C GLY A 260 24.74 18.29 -3.34
N PRO A 261 24.61 17.46 -2.28
CA PRO A 261 23.46 17.47 -1.38
C PRO A 261 23.48 18.67 -0.42
N SER A 262 22.31 19.10 0.06
CA SER A 262 22.17 20.13 1.11
C SER A 262 22.77 21.51 0.80
N VAL A 263 22.42 22.10 -0.35
CA VAL A 263 22.85 23.48 -0.71
C VAL A 263 21.80 24.52 -0.32
N GLU A 264 22.23 25.59 0.34
CA GLU A 264 21.47 26.81 0.62
C GLU A 264 21.31 27.67 -0.65
N LEU A 265 20.10 27.72 -1.22
CA LEU A 265 19.77 28.63 -2.31
C LEU A 265 19.50 30.04 -1.81
N THR A 266 20.48 30.94 -1.93
CA THR A 266 20.33 32.37 -1.62
C THR A 266 19.71 33.14 -2.79
N TRP A 267 18.57 33.81 -2.55
CA TRP A 267 17.97 34.82 -3.43
C TRP A 267 18.30 36.24 -2.97
N THR A 268 18.34 37.22 -3.87
CA THR A 268 18.47 38.65 -3.52
C THR A 268 17.65 39.56 -4.45
N ASN A 269 17.05 40.61 -3.89
CA ASN A 269 16.20 41.56 -4.62
C ASN A 269 17.01 42.74 -5.21
N ASP A 270 17.02 42.85 -6.54
CA ASP A 270 17.83 43.83 -7.31
C ASP A 270 17.02 45.08 -7.77
N VAL A 271 15.76 45.21 -7.36
CA VAL A 271 14.89 46.33 -7.79
C VAL A 271 15.19 47.60 -6.98
N ALA A 272 15.63 48.65 -7.67
CA ALA A 272 15.93 49.94 -7.06
C ALA A 272 14.69 50.59 -6.42
N ASN A 273 14.61 50.55 -5.10
CA ASN A 273 13.53 51.05 -4.25
C ASN A 273 13.01 52.46 -4.64
N VAL A 274 11.72 52.57 -5.00
CA VAL A 274 11.02 53.85 -5.24
C VAL A 274 9.74 53.99 -4.39
N GLY A 275 9.77 53.47 -3.16
CA GLY A 275 8.81 53.84 -2.10
C GLY A 275 7.50 53.04 -2.07
N THR A 276 7.57 51.74 -2.32
CA THR A 276 6.49 50.77 -2.14
C THR A 276 7.11 49.48 -1.60
N ASP A 277 6.47 48.85 -0.61
CA ASP A 277 6.91 47.56 -0.09
C ASP A 277 6.69 46.44 -1.13
N VAL A 278 7.55 45.41 -1.08
CA VAL A 278 7.61 44.34 -2.09
C VAL A 278 7.66 42.97 -1.41
N TRP A 279 6.54 42.26 -1.50
CA TRP A 279 6.43 40.87 -1.04
C TRP A 279 6.72 39.91 -2.20
N SER A 280 7.27 38.73 -1.91
CA SER A 280 7.75 37.78 -2.91
C SER A 280 7.51 36.33 -2.50
N ASP A 281 6.53 35.68 -3.13
CA ASP A 281 6.35 34.22 -2.96
C ASP A 281 7.43 33.50 -3.77
N VAL A 282 8.14 32.56 -3.15
CA VAL A 282 9.21 31.78 -3.78
C VAL A 282 8.73 30.37 -4.02
N TRP A 283 8.95 29.87 -5.24
CA TRP A 283 8.51 28.55 -5.70
C TRP A 283 9.70 27.78 -6.24
N VAL A 284 9.84 26.51 -5.85
CA VAL A 284 10.93 25.61 -6.26
C VAL A 284 10.39 24.19 -6.52
N GLY A 285 11.00 23.46 -7.46
CA GLY A 285 10.67 22.05 -7.74
C GLY A 285 11.61 21.43 -8.77
N THR A 286 11.52 20.12 -8.98
CA THR A 286 12.31 19.39 -10.00
C THR A 286 11.64 19.33 -11.38
N ASP A 287 10.38 19.78 -11.49
CA ASP A 287 9.60 19.88 -12.72
C ASP A 287 9.11 21.33 -12.92
N PRO A 288 9.41 22.00 -14.06
CA PRO A 288 8.98 23.37 -14.32
C PRO A 288 7.45 23.54 -14.45
N GLU A 289 6.68 22.47 -14.68
CA GLU A 289 5.21 22.50 -14.68
C GLU A 289 4.59 22.25 -13.29
N SER A 290 5.38 21.83 -12.28
CA SER A 290 4.90 21.40 -10.95
C SER A 290 5.76 21.94 -9.78
N LEU A 291 5.98 23.26 -9.73
CA LEU A 291 6.69 23.92 -8.63
C LEU A 291 5.86 23.98 -7.33
N THR A 292 6.52 23.78 -6.19
CA THR A 292 5.97 23.93 -4.83
C THR A 292 6.35 25.29 -4.25
N MET A 293 5.46 25.94 -3.50
CA MET A 293 5.79 27.19 -2.79
C MET A 293 6.63 26.89 -1.54
N VAL A 294 7.78 27.55 -1.42
CA VAL A 294 8.75 27.38 -0.31
C VAL A 294 8.89 28.64 0.55
N GLN A 295 8.44 29.79 0.06
CA GLN A 295 8.14 30.98 0.86
C GLN A 295 6.78 31.52 0.41
N ASP A 296 5.85 31.67 1.36
CA ASP A 296 4.65 32.48 1.19
C ASP A 296 4.92 33.84 1.84
N ALA A 297 4.83 34.94 1.09
CA ALA A 297 5.09 36.27 1.63
C ALA A 297 3.85 36.95 2.24
N SER A 298 2.68 36.29 2.19
CA SER A 298 1.46 36.72 2.87
C SER A 298 1.40 36.31 4.34
N ASP A 299 2.25 35.37 4.78
CA ASP A 299 2.37 34.89 6.17
C ASP A 299 3.51 35.56 6.97
N SER A 300 4.50 36.20 6.33
CA SER A 300 5.75 36.61 7.00
C SER A 300 5.93 38.12 7.27
N GLU A 301 5.11 38.99 6.65
CA GLU A 301 5.25 40.47 6.57
C GLU A 301 6.63 41.05 6.15
N ALA A 302 7.66 40.23 6.00
CA ALA A 302 8.99 40.65 5.63
C ALA A 302 9.06 41.27 4.21
N ASN A 303 9.56 42.51 4.14
CA ASN A 303 10.18 43.07 2.93
C ASN A 303 11.46 42.27 2.62
N LEU A 304 11.31 41.11 1.97
CA LEU A 304 12.43 40.22 1.70
C LEU A 304 13.40 40.87 0.69
N THR A 305 14.61 41.13 1.16
CA THR A 305 15.75 41.52 0.33
C THR A 305 16.73 40.38 0.10
N ARG A 306 16.73 39.37 0.98
CA ARG A 306 17.44 38.09 0.87
C ARG A 306 16.58 36.97 1.47
N PHE A 307 16.64 35.77 0.91
CA PHE A 307 15.94 34.56 1.36
C PHE A 307 16.84 33.34 1.08
N SER A 308 16.78 32.33 1.94
CA SER A 308 17.52 31.07 1.86
C SER A 308 16.57 29.88 1.83
N HIS A 309 16.88 28.85 1.05
CA HIS A 309 16.18 27.57 1.09
C HIS A 309 17.13 26.40 0.82
N SER A 310 17.20 25.42 1.72
CA SER A 310 18.07 24.25 1.62
C SER A 310 17.44 23.18 0.71
N LEU A 311 18.20 22.62 -0.24
CA LEU A 311 17.73 21.58 -1.15
C LEU A 311 18.18 20.17 -0.75
N ALA A 312 17.27 19.20 -0.89
CA ALA A 312 17.45 17.85 -0.35
C ALA A 312 18.49 16.97 -1.07
N ALA A 313 18.86 17.28 -2.32
CA ALA A 313 19.79 16.47 -3.12
C ALA A 313 20.47 17.30 -4.22
N ALA A 314 21.51 16.74 -4.84
CA ALA A 314 22.07 17.24 -6.09
C ALA A 314 21.07 17.09 -7.24
N GLY A 315 21.10 17.98 -8.24
CA GLY A 315 20.24 17.88 -9.41
C GLY A 315 19.85 19.22 -10.06
N THR A 316 19.04 19.15 -11.12
CA THR A 316 18.46 20.34 -11.74
C THR A 316 17.12 20.69 -11.09
N TYR A 317 17.06 21.89 -10.54
CA TYR A 317 15.88 22.50 -9.95
C TYR A 317 15.39 23.67 -10.79
N TYR A 318 14.08 23.87 -10.76
CA TYR A 318 13.38 24.96 -11.41
C TYR A 318 12.77 25.87 -10.34
N TRP A 319 12.74 27.17 -10.58
CA TRP A 319 12.26 28.14 -9.62
C TRP A 319 11.48 29.29 -10.25
N ARG A 320 10.61 29.93 -9.46
CA ARG A 320 9.80 31.11 -9.82
C ARG A 320 9.66 32.02 -8.60
N VAL A 321 9.58 33.33 -8.82
CA VAL A 321 9.26 34.30 -7.76
C VAL A 321 8.11 35.20 -8.21
N ASP A 322 7.05 35.25 -7.40
CA ASP A 322 5.85 36.05 -7.67
C ASP A 322 5.83 37.27 -6.76
N ASN A 323 5.98 38.46 -7.36
CA ASN A 323 6.15 39.72 -6.64
C ASN A 323 4.82 40.49 -6.52
N TYR A 324 4.54 41.05 -5.35
CA TYR A 324 3.41 41.94 -5.09
C TYR A 324 3.90 43.35 -4.76
N LEU A 325 3.25 44.38 -5.31
CA LEU A 325 3.63 45.78 -5.12
C LEU A 325 2.51 46.54 -4.39
N GLU A 326 2.78 47.10 -3.21
CA GLU A 326 1.79 47.96 -2.54
C GLU A 326 1.58 49.28 -3.29
N GLY A 327 0.38 49.87 -3.17
CA GLY A 327 0.07 51.22 -3.66
C GLY A 327 0.17 51.45 -5.18
N ALA A 328 0.62 50.44 -5.96
CA ALA A 328 0.84 50.56 -7.39
C ALA A 328 -0.50 50.77 -8.14
N PRO A 329 -0.68 51.88 -8.89
CA PRO A 329 -1.91 52.11 -9.62
C PRO A 329 -2.08 51.06 -10.73
N SER A 330 -3.29 50.52 -10.85
CA SER A 330 -3.64 49.47 -11.81
C SER A 330 -3.14 49.79 -13.23
N GLY A 331 -2.23 48.95 -13.75
CA GLY A 331 -1.63 49.09 -15.08
C GLY A 331 -0.25 49.77 -15.14
N ALA A 332 0.44 49.99 -14.01
CA ALA A 332 1.84 50.41 -14.00
C ALA A 332 2.77 49.32 -14.59
N PRO A 333 3.59 49.61 -15.62
CA PRO A 333 4.52 48.63 -16.18
C PRO A 333 5.85 48.63 -15.40
N ALA A 334 6.09 47.57 -14.63
CA ALA A 334 7.43 47.30 -14.08
C ALA A 334 8.39 46.84 -15.19
N THR A 335 9.62 47.35 -15.20
CA THR A 335 10.68 46.93 -16.12
C THR A 335 12.00 46.75 -15.37
N GLY A 336 12.30 45.51 -14.99
CA GLY A 336 13.53 45.08 -14.33
C GLY A 336 13.65 43.56 -14.38
N GLY A 337 14.84 43.02 -14.15
CA GLY A 337 15.02 41.59 -13.86
C GLY A 337 14.69 41.29 -12.40
N LEU A 338 14.13 40.11 -12.11
CA LEU A 338 13.68 39.73 -10.77
C LEU A 338 14.62 38.72 -10.13
N GLY A 339 15.76 39.22 -9.66
CA GLY A 339 16.73 38.47 -8.84
C GLY A 339 17.51 37.37 -9.57
N THR A 340 18.44 36.78 -8.82
CA THR A 340 19.18 35.57 -9.17
C THR A 340 19.30 34.71 -7.91
N PHE A 341 19.11 33.40 -8.05
CA PHE A 341 19.61 32.45 -7.06
C PHE A 341 21.08 32.18 -7.31
N VAL A 342 21.85 32.14 -6.22
CA VAL A 342 23.25 31.73 -6.22
C VAL A 342 23.47 30.68 -5.14
N VAL A 343 24.35 29.73 -5.45
CA VAL A 343 25.20 29.11 -4.44
C VAL A 343 26.28 30.14 -4.15
N GLU A 344 26.42 30.59 -2.91
CA GLU A 344 27.59 31.39 -2.53
C GLU A 344 28.76 30.41 -2.37
N ASP A 345 29.79 30.64 -3.18
CA ASP A 345 31.10 29.98 -3.27
C ASP A 345 32.06 31.16 -3.41
N SER A 346 32.58 31.63 -2.27
CA SER A 346 33.09 32.99 -2.12
C SER A 346 34.52 33.17 -2.64
N ASP A 347 35.34 32.13 -2.74
CA ASP A 347 36.67 32.18 -3.40
C ASP A 347 36.79 31.33 -4.67
N GLY A 348 35.83 30.45 -4.97
CA GLY A 348 35.66 29.81 -6.29
C GLY A 348 36.31 28.44 -6.42
N ASP A 349 36.35 27.65 -5.35
CA ASP A 349 37.01 26.33 -5.31
C ASP A 349 36.07 25.12 -5.46
N ALA A 350 34.76 25.39 -5.60
CA ALA A 350 33.65 24.44 -5.72
C ALA A 350 33.05 23.87 -4.41
N LEU A 351 33.46 24.36 -3.24
CA LEU A 351 32.65 24.24 -2.03
C LEU A 351 31.63 25.39 -1.91
N PRO A 352 30.40 25.12 -1.42
CA PRO A 352 29.50 26.17 -0.97
C PRO A 352 29.95 26.78 0.38
N ASP A 353 29.84 28.10 0.53
CA ASP A 353 30.07 28.84 1.79
C ASP A 353 29.36 28.19 3.00
N ALA A 354 28.15 27.65 2.78
CA ALA A 354 27.33 27.00 3.81
C ALA A 354 27.79 25.57 4.19
N TYR A 355 28.54 24.90 3.31
CA TYR A 355 29.21 23.62 3.63
C TYR A 355 30.51 23.91 4.40
N GLU A 356 31.27 24.93 3.99
CA GLU A 356 32.41 25.41 4.76
C GLU A 356 32.01 25.86 6.18
N GLU A 357 30.93 26.65 6.36
CA GLU A 357 30.44 27.08 7.68
C GLU A 357 30.01 25.92 8.59
N ARG A 358 29.73 24.73 8.04
CA ARG A 358 29.43 23.51 8.81
C ARG A 358 30.70 22.82 9.32
N TYR A 359 31.78 22.86 8.54
CA TYR A 359 32.98 22.04 8.74
C TYR A 359 34.26 22.81 9.09
N SER A 360 34.21 24.15 9.09
CA SER A 360 35.38 25.02 9.28
C SER A 360 35.04 26.30 10.10
N ASP A 361 36.00 27.23 10.20
CA ASP A 361 35.87 28.47 11.01
C ASP A 361 35.07 29.59 10.29
N GLY A 362 34.56 29.33 9.07
CA GLY A 362 33.76 30.25 8.25
C GLY A 362 33.94 30.02 6.74
N PRO A 363 33.25 30.79 5.88
CA PRO A 363 33.45 30.70 4.43
C PRO A 363 34.83 31.24 4.02
N GLN A 364 35.39 30.69 2.93
CA GLN A 364 36.79 30.82 2.50
C GLN A 364 37.80 30.27 3.53
N SER A 365 37.49 29.18 4.23
CA SER A 365 38.38 28.54 5.20
C SER A 365 38.55 27.02 5.10
N MET A 366 37.83 26.34 4.20
CA MET A 366 38.08 24.95 3.78
C MET A 366 38.39 24.93 2.27
N ASP A 367 39.55 24.39 1.88
CA ASP A 367 40.00 24.38 0.47
C ASP A 367 39.39 23.16 -0.26
N GLY A 368 38.49 23.37 -1.21
CA GLY A 368 37.83 22.34 -2.01
C GLY A 368 38.77 21.41 -2.80
N SER A 369 40.03 21.80 -2.97
CA SER A 369 41.09 21.00 -3.59
C SER A 369 42.07 20.37 -2.59
N ALA A 370 41.84 20.58 -1.29
CA ALA A 370 42.49 19.84 -0.21
C ALA A 370 41.72 18.56 0.11
N ASP A 371 42.40 17.74 0.90
CA ASP A 371 42.09 16.40 1.37
C ASP A 371 42.39 16.50 2.88
N SER A 372 41.33 16.52 3.71
CA SER A 372 41.40 17.11 5.06
C SER A 372 41.76 16.12 6.16
N ASP A 373 41.29 14.88 6.04
CA ASP A 373 41.54 13.76 6.94
C ASP A 373 42.52 12.71 6.35
N SER A 374 42.77 12.75 5.03
CA SER A 374 43.72 11.90 4.29
C SER A 374 43.21 10.52 3.85
N ASP A 375 41.91 10.41 3.53
CA ASP A 375 41.27 9.22 2.93
C ASP A 375 41.70 8.99 1.45
N GLY A 376 41.83 10.06 0.67
CA GLY A 376 42.15 10.04 -0.76
C GLY A 376 41.11 10.68 -1.70
N LEU A 377 39.98 11.16 -1.19
CA LEU A 377 39.11 12.12 -1.85
C LEU A 377 39.65 13.55 -1.65
N SER A 378 38.93 14.54 -2.18
CA SER A 378 39.10 15.95 -1.83
C SER A 378 37.79 16.51 -1.32
N ASN A 379 37.82 17.58 -0.52
CA ASN A 379 36.64 18.16 0.12
C ASN A 379 35.49 18.42 -0.89
N SER A 380 35.83 18.79 -2.15
CA SER A 380 34.83 18.98 -3.21
C SER A 380 34.31 17.69 -3.85
N GLU A 381 35.06 16.59 -3.82
CA GLU A 381 34.62 15.24 -4.22
C GLU A 381 33.80 14.56 -3.11
N GLU A 382 34.13 14.84 -1.84
CA GLU A 382 33.38 14.45 -0.64
C GLU A 382 32.01 15.13 -0.59
N PHE A 383 31.99 16.45 -0.82
CA PHE A 383 30.74 17.19 -1.05
C PHE A 383 29.91 16.64 -2.24
N GLN A 384 30.54 16.00 -3.23
CA GLN A 384 29.82 15.32 -4.32
C GLN A 384 29.39 13.88 -3.97
N ALA A 385 30.00 13.24 -2.97
CA ALA A 385 29.59 11.95 -2.44
C ALA A 385 28.47 12.08 -1.38
N GLY A 386 28.49 13.16 -0.60
CA GLY A 386 27.62 13.39 0.56
C GLY A 386 28.29 13.12 1.91
N THR A 387 29.60 12.91 1.91
CA THR A 387 30.43 12.51 3.06
C THR A 387 30.83 13.69 3.94
N ASP A 388 31.40 13.38 5.11
CA ASP A 388 31.89 14.36 6.07
C ASP A 388 33.38 14.68 5.81
N PRO A 389 33.75 15.92 5.42
CA PRO A 389 35.10 16.29 4.97
C PRO A 389 36.11 16.43 6.13
N THR A 390 35.88 15.67 7.20
CA THR A 390 36.66 15.62 8.43
C THR A 390 36.67 14.24 9.12
N ASP A 391 36.02 13.22 8.55
CA ASP A 391 35.92 11.86 9.10
C ASP A 391 35.96 10.81 7.95
N ALA A 392 37.16 10.29 7.68
CA ALA A 392 37.55 9.42 6.55
C ALA A 392 36.87 8.02 6.44
N ASP A 393 35.76 7.82 7.14
CA ASP A 393 35.01 6.56 7.34
C ASP A 393 33.58 7.00 7.76
N SER A 394 32.84 7.60 6.82
CA SER A 394 31.68 8.48 7.07
C SER A 394 30.48 7.82 7.74
N ASP A 395 30.27 6.52 7.54
CA ASP A 395 29.27 5.69 8.26
C ASP A 395 29.89 4.77 9.33
N GLY A 396 31.22 4.66 9.34
CA GLY A 396 32.03 4.08 10.40
C GLY A 396 32.27 2.56 10.27
N ASP A 397 32.01 1.97 9.11
CA ASP A 397 32.12 0.56 8.76
C ASP A 397 33.58 0.03 8.78
N GLY A 398 34.57 0.91 8.58
CA GLY A 398 35.99 0.57 8.57
C GLY A 398 36.62 0.39 7.18
N LEU A 399 35.91 0.73 6.12
CA LEU A 399 36.42 1.04 4.78
C LEU A 399 36.49 2.57 4.62
N GLU A 400 37.55 3.08 4.01
CA GLU A 400 37.76 4.55 3.89
C GLU A 400 36.99 5.09 2.67
N ASP A 401 36.30 6.24 2.77
CA ASP A 401 35.37 6.78 1.75
C ASP A 401 35.97 6.80 0.32
N GLY A 402 37.26 7.13 0.18
CA GLY A 402 38.00 7.13 -1.09
C GLY A 402 38.39 5.74 -1.59
N ALA A 403 38.56 4.77 -0.70
CA ALA A 403 38.72 3.36 -1.06
C ALA A 403 37.40 2.77 -1.55
N GLU A 404 36.31 3.09 -0.86
CA GLU A 404 34.95 2.80 -1.27
C GLU A 404 34.60 3.36 -2.65
N ARG A 405 34.85 4.65 -2.89
CA ARG A 405 34.63 5.28 -4.22
C ARG A 405 35.48 4.65 -5.32
N ALA A 406 36.58 3.97 -4.97
CA ALA A 406 37.39 3.19 -5.90
C ALA A 406 36.87 1.76 -6.17
N ALA A 407 36.18 1.14 -5.21
CA ALA A 407 35.38 -0.09 -5.42
C ALA A 407 34.04 0.21 -6.11
N GLY A 408 33.48 1.39 -5.83
CA GLY A 408 32.15 1.86 -6.20
C GLY A 408 31.05 1.36 -5.27
N THR A 409 31.32 1.21 -3.98
CA THR A 409 30.32 1.12 -2.90
C THR A 409 29.69 2.51 -2.63
N GLU A 410 28.81 2.65 -1.63
CA GLU A 410 28.10 3.89 -1.30
C GLU A 410 28.55 4.47 0.07
N PRO A 411 29.50 5.46 0.14
CA PRO A 411 30.15 5.94 1.39
C PRO A 411 29.33 6.69 2.44
N THR A 412 28.06 6.34 2.57
CA THR A 412 27.10 6.91 3.52
C THR A 412 26.14 5.82 4.01
N ARG A 413 26.52 4.56 3.83
CA ARG A 413 25.80 3.32 4.09
C ARG A 413 26.84 2.23 4.37
N ALA A 414 26.84 1.71 5.59
CA ALA A 414 27.78 0.69 6.05
C ALA A 414 27.50 -0.73 5.49
N ASP A 415 26.69 -0.82 4.43
CA ASP A 415 26.10 -2.03 3.83
C ASP A 415 25.55 -1.56 2.48
N SER A 416 26.31 -1.75 1.39
CA SER A 416 26.04 -1.15 0.08
C SER A 416 24.93 -1.86 -0.72
N ASP A 417 24.96 -3.19 -0.77
CA ASP A 417 24.00 -3.98 -1.55
C ASP A 417 22.76 -4.41 -0.76
N GLY A 418 22.81 -4.38 0.58
CA GLY A 418 21.67 -4.56 1.47
C GLY A 418 21.53 -5.97 2.07
N ASP A 419 22.58 -6.78 2.05
CA ASP A 419 22.57 -8.18 2.50
C ASP A 419 22.65 -8.33 4.05
N GLY A 420 23.07 -7.29 4.76
CA GLY A 420 23.27 -7.28 6.20
C GLY A 420 24.70 -7.50 6.69
N LEU A 421 25.72 -7.37 5.84
CA LEU A 421 27.13 -7.34 6.18
C LEU A 421 27.70 -5.91 6.14
N LEU A 422 28.91 -5.74 6.65
CA LEU A 422 29.70 -4.50 6.50
C LEU A 422 30.55 -4.60 5.22
N ASP A 423 30.56 -3.60 4.35
CA ASP A 423 31.44 -3.55 3.16
C ASP A 423 32.94 -3.69 3.54
N GLY A 424 33.30 -3.17 4.70
CA GLY A 424 34.61 -3.18 5.31
C GLY A 424 34.90 -4.44 6.13
N ALA A 425 35.45 -4.24 7.33
CA ALA A 425 35.99 -5.33 8.15
C ALA A 425 35.07 -5.71 9.31
N SER A 426 35.13 -6.98 9.76
CA SER A 426 34.35 -7.46 10.92
C SER A 426 34.67 -6.67 12.20
N ILE A 427 33.80 -5.73 12.57
CA ILE A 427 33.96 -4.85 13.74
C ILE A 427 33.27 -5.42 15.00
N THR A 428 33.82 -5.12 16.17
CA THR A 428 33.14 -5.31 17.48
C THR A 428 32.98 -3.98 18.20
N ILE A 429 31.75 -3.60 18.53
CA ILE A 429 31.40 -2.36 19.27
C ILE A 429 30.77 -2.66 20.64
N ASP A 430 30.87 -1.70 21.57
CA ASP A 430 30.14 -1.76 22.83
C ASP A 430 28.65 -1.43 22.62
N ARG A 431 27.77 -1.98 23.47
CA ARG A 431 26.30 -1.78 23.39
C ARG A 431 25.78 -0.34 23.29
N SER A 432 26.61 0.64 23.65
CA SER A 432 26.30 2.08 23.68
C SER A 432 27.09 2.91 22.67
N ASP A 433 27.73 2.27 21.69
CA ASP A 433 28.25 2.93 20.49
C ASP A 433 27.09 3.54 19.69
N SER A 434 27.33 4.71 19.08
CA SER A 434 26.32 5.48 18.34
C SER A 434 25.97 4.84 16.99
N ARG A 435 26.92 4.18 16.31
CA ARG A 435 26.72 3.57 14.98
C ARG A 435 25.68 2.45 14.99
N PHE A 436 25.42 1.84 16.15
CA PHE A 436 24.36 0.84 16.27
C PHE A 436 22.96 1.38 15.86
N ALA A 437 22.72 2.69 15.92
CA ALA A 437 21.43 3.26 15.57
C ALA A 437 21.21 3.45 14.05
N SER A 438 22.29 3.61 13.27
CA SER A 438 22.26 3.60 11.80
C SER A 438 22.26 2.16 11.30
N TRP A 439 23.28 1.36 11.66
CA TRP A 439 23.46 0.00 11.15
C TRP A 439 22.25 -0.91 11.42
N ALA A 440 21.59 -0.80 12.58
CA ALA A 440 20.39 -1.58 12.89
C ALA A 440 19.08 -1.02 12.27
N ALA A 441 19.17 0.08 11.52
CA ALA A 441 18.12 0.62 10.64
C ALA A 441 18.39 0.33 9.15
N GLU A 442 19.67 0.15 8.78
CA GLU A 442 20.10 -0.37 7.47
C GLU A 442 19.77 -1.87 7.35
N GLY A 443 20.18 -2.69 8.33
CA GLY A 443 19.82 -4.13 8.41
C GLY A 443 20.85 -5.00 9.13
N ILE A 444 22.09 -4.50 9.22
CA ILE A 444 23.34 -5.23 9.48
C ILE A 444 23.27 -6.23 10.66
N VAL A 445 23.61 -7.48 10.34
CA VAL A 445 23.50 -8.66 11.21
C VAL A 445 24.62 -8.67 12.26
N PHE A 446 24.26 -8.92 13.52
CA PHE A 446 25.21 -8.92 14.63
C PHE A 446 25.01 -10.05 15.65
N THR A 447 26.12 -10.58 16.15
CA THR A 447 26.15 -11.48 17.31
C THR A 447 26.44 -10.68 18.58
N GLU A 448 25.58 -10.79 19.59
CA GLU A 448 25.75 -10.07 20.87
C GLU A 448 26.30 -10.98 21.99
N TYR A 449 27.49 -10.66 22.50
CA TYR A 449 28.14 -11.41 23.58
C TYR A 449 28.64 -10.50 24.72
N SER A 450 28.29 -10.84 25.96
CA SER A 450 28.74 -10.17 27.19
C SER A 450 28.52 -8.64 27.29
N GLY A 451 27.76 -8.03 26.38
CA GLY A 451 27.51 -6.59 26.31
C GLY A 451 28.20 -5.86 25.16
N GLN A 452 28.88 -6.59 24.28
CA GLN A 452 29.45 -6.13 23.02
C GLN A 452 28.67 -6.78 21.85
N ARG A 453 28.67 -6.13 20.68
CA ARG A 453 28.10 -6.65 19.44
C ARG A 453 29.23 -6.82 18.42
N SER A 454 29.32 -7.99 17.81
CA SER A 454 30.21 -8.25 16.69
C SER A 454 29.39 -8.32 15.42
N PHE A 455 29.81 -7.55 14.43
CA PHE A 455 29.31 -7.54 13.07
C PHE A 455 30.26 -8.39 12.22
N ARG A 456 29.75 -9.00 11.15
CA ARG A 456 30.58 -9.57 10.08
C ARG A 456 30.89 -8.46 9.07
N GLY A 457 31.86 -8.68 8.18
CA GLY A 457 32.16 -7.74 7.11
C GLY A 457 32.91 -8.40 5.96
N GLU A 458 32.58 -7.98 4.76
CA GLU A 458 32.93 -8.50 3.44
C GLU A 458 34.44 -8.65 3.25
N ALA A 459 35.20 -7.60 3.53
CA ALA A 459 36.67 -7.64 3.46
C ALA A 459 37.32 -8.63 4.47
N THR A 460 36.54 -9.26 5.35
CA THR A 460 36.96 -10.34 6.26
C THR A 460 36.54 -11.74 5.80
N ILE A 461 35.40 -11.87 5.13
CA ILE A 461 34.88 -13.15 4.61
C ILE A 461 35.56 -13.47 3.27
N GLY A 462 35.60 -12.52 2.34
CA GLY A 462 36.20 -12.66 1.00
C GLY A 462 35.21 -12.58 -0.16
N THR A 463 33.96 -12.26 0.16
CA THR A 463 32.78 -11.92 -0.64
C THR A 463 32.91 -10.51 -1.29
N ASP A 464 31.97 -10.10 -2.15
CA ASP A 464 32.00 -8.84 -2.92
C ASP A 464 30.87 -7.86 -2.48
N PRO A 465 31.18 -6.70 -1.84
CA PRO A 465 30.23 -5.77 -1.16
C PRO A 465 29.34 -4.95 -2.11
N LYS A 466 28.94 -5.57 -3.22
CA LYS A 466 28.23 -5.01 -4.37
C LYS A 466 27.33 -6.04 -5.06
N ASN A 467 27.25 -7.23 -4.49
CA ASN A 467 26.67 -8.44 -5.01
C ASN A 467 26.43 -9.38 -3.81
N ALA A 468 25.31 -9.13 -3.12
CA ALA A 468 24.78 -9.81 -1.92
C ALA A 468 24.67 -11.35 -1.94
N ASP A 469 25.15 -12.01 -3.00
CA ASP A 469 25.17 -13.46 -3.23
C ASP A 469 26.43 -13.75 -4.07
N SER A 470 27.57 -13.93 -3.40
CA SER A 470 28.91 -13.90 -3.99
C SER A 470 29.21 -15.11 -4.88
N ASP A 471 28.62 -16.27 -4.61
CA ASP A 471 28.86 -17.50 -5.38
C ASP A 471 27.74 -17.89 -6.36
N GLN A 472 26.59 -17.22 -6.25
CA GLN A 472 25.44 -17.28 -7.16
C GLN A 472 24.59 -18.56 -7.00
N ASP A 473 24.56 -19.08 -5.77
CA ASP A 473 23.63 -20.08 -5.25
C ASP A 473 22.18 -19.53 -5.17
N GLY A 474 22.00 -18.35 -4.57
CA GLY A 474 20.70 -17.70 -4.34
C GLY A 474 20.29 -17.58 -2.86
N LEU A 475 21.16 -17.92 -1.92
CA LEU A 475 21.19 -17.33 -0.57
C LEU A 475 21.79 -15.91 -0.62
N GLU A 476 21.73 -15.20 0.51
CA GLU A 476 22.37 -13.89 0.69
C GLU A 476 23.59 -14.05 1.62
N ASP A 477 24.76 -13.49 1.31
CA ASP A 477 26.02 -13.73 2.05
C ASP A 477 25.87 -13.46 3.57
N GLY A 478 24.98 -12.54 3.93
CA GLY A 478 24.54 -12.17 5.28
C GLY A 478 23.81 -13.28 6.05
N VAL A 479 23.09 -14.18 5.40
CA VAL A 479 22.48 -15.35 6.04
C VAL A 479 23.46 -16.52 6.22
N GLU A 480 24.58 -16.51 5.49
CA GLU A 480 25.55 -17.59 5.44
C GLU A 480 26.64 -17.45 6.51
N THR A 481 26.53 -18.23 7.58
CA THR A 481 27.31 -17.99 8.81
C THR A 481 28.73 -18.54 8.80
N ASN A 482 29.10 -19.38 7.82
CA ASN A 482 30.36 -20.15 7.72
C ASN A 482 30.83 -20.69 9.08
N ASP A 483 29.91 -21.31 9.82
CA ASP A 483 30.16 -21.94 11.12
C ASP A 483 29.77 -23.43 11.17
N GLY A 484 29.18 -23.95 10.09
CA GLY A 484 28.76 -25.35 9.97
C GLY A 484 27.49 -25.69 10.76
N VAL A 485 26.69 -24.69 11.15
CA VAL A 485 25.52 -24.87 12.03
C VAL A 485 24.26 -24.24 11.43
N PHE A 486 23.54 -25.00 10.60
CA PHE A 486 22.17 -24.65 10.21
C PHE A 486 21.27 -24.42 11.43
N VAL A 487 20.76 -23.19 11.56
CA VAL A 487 19.77 -22.79 12.59
C VAL A 487 18.41 -22.61 11.94
N ASP A 488 18.32 -21.75 10.93
CA ASP A 488 17.17 -21.53 10.04
C ASP A 488 17.63 -20.75 8.78
N ALA A 489 16.69 -20.32 7.94
CA ALA A 489 16.98 -19.66 6.67
C ALA A 489 17.67 -18.28 6.78
N ASN A 490 17.81 -17.70 7.98
CA ASN A 490 18.54 -16.45 8.22
C ASN A 490 19.92 -16.71 8.89
N ALA A 491 20.30 -17.97 9.06
CA ALA A 491 21.53 -18.44 9.70
C ALA A 491 21.79 -19.89 9.28
N THR A 492 22.29 -20.07 8.05
CA THR A 492 22.27 -21.34 7.31
C THR A 492 23.42 -22.30 7.64
N GLY A 493 24.51 -21.81 8.25
CA GLY A 493 25.72 -22.58 8.55
C GLY A 493 26.78 -22.57 7.43
N THR A 494 26.35 -22.28 6.20
CA THR A 494 27.04 -22.50 4.92
C THR A 494 28.12 -21.46 4.61
N ASP A 495 28.95 -21.73 3.61
CA ASP A 495 30.09 -20.88 3.20
C ASP A 495 29.70 -20.07 1.94
N PRO A 496 29.58 -18.72 1.98
CA PRO A 496 29.12 -17.87 0.86
C PRO A 496 30.12 -17.74 -0.31
N LEU A 497 30.93 -18.79 -0.52
CA LEU A 497 31.95 -18.94 -1.53
C LEU A 497 32.01 -20.39 -2.09
N ASP A 498 31.08 -21.28 -1.70
CA ASP A 498 30.98 -22.68 -2.15
C ASP A 498 29.54 -23.26 -2.10
N THR A 499 28.76 -22.97 -3.15
CA THR A 499 27.35 -23.34 -3.51
C THR A 499 26.76 -24.73 -3.12
N ASP A 500 27.54 -25.62 -2.52
CA ASP A 500 27.26 -27.01 -2.15
C ASP A 500 28.12 -27.33 -0.92
N SER A 501 27.84 -26.68 0.23
CA SER A 501 28.74 -26.62 1.40
C SER A 501 29.15 -27.99 1.98
N ASP A 502 28.31 -29.02 1.83
CA ASP A 502 28.65 -30.40 2.24
C ASP A 502 29.15 -31.30 1.09
N ASN A 503 29.16 -30.78 -0.14
CA ASN A 503 29.66 -31.39 -1.37
C ASN A 503 28.90 -32.67 -1.79
N ASP A 504 27.60 -32.77 -1.48
CA ASP A 504 26.75 -33.90 -1.89
C ASP A 504 26.10 -33.74 -3.29
N GLY A 505 26.08 -32.53 -3.85
CA GLY A 505 25.44 -32.21 -5.13
C GLY A 505 23.95 -31.84 -5.05
N ALA A 506 23.51 -31.28 -3.92
CA ALA A 506 22.45 -30.28 -3.89
C ALA A 506 23.10 -28.88 -3.82
N TRP A 507 22.30 -27.82 -3.90
CA TRP A 507 22.77 -26.46 -3.63
C TRP A 507 22.18 -25.94 -2.34
N ASP A 508 22.87 -25.03 -1.66
CA ASP A 508 22.55 -24.63 -0.30
C ASP A 508 21.21 -23.89 -0.21
N TRP A 509 20.87 -22.99 -1.15
CA TRP A 509 19.51 -22.42 -1.26
C TRP A 509 18.44 -23.50 -1.44
N TYR A 510 18.75 -24.59 -2.16
CA TYR A 510 17.78 -25.65 -2.51
C TYR A 510 17.54 -26.59 -1.33
N GLU A 511 18.53 -26.78 -0.46
CA GLU A 511 18.42 -27.42 0.85
C GLU A 511 17.51 -26.57 1.76
N VAL A 512 17.84 -25.29 1.91
CA VAL A 512 17.20 -24.33 2.83
C VAL A 512 15.75 -24.00 2.42
N ALA A 513 15.49 -23.69 1.15
CA ALA A 513 14.21 -23.14 0.69
C ALA A 513 13.25 -24.17 0.08
N ALA A 514 13.76 -25.24 -0.54
CA ALA A 514 12.94 -26.22 -1.28
C ALA A 514 12.88 -27.61 -0.62
N SER A 515 13.98 -28.06 -0.03
CA SER A 515 14.09 -29.40 0.58
C SER A 515 13.72 -29.41 2.06
N LEU A 516 13.97 -28.30 2.76
CA LEU A 516 13.92 -28.16 4.22
C LEU A 516 14.85 -29.17 4.92
N THR A 517 16.03 -29.37 4.34
CA THR A 517 17.14 -30.22 4.83
C THR A 517 18.29 -29.33 5.33
N ASN A 518 19.34 -29.94 5.88
CA ASN A 518 20.48 -29.22 6.44
C ASN A 518 21.66 -29.25 5.44
N PRO A 519 22.03 -28.11 4.81
CA PRO A 519 23.10 -28.03 3.79
C PRO A 519 24.53 -28.31 4.30
N ASN A 520 24.68 -28.65 5.58
CA ASN A 520 25.97 -28.92 6.22
C ASN A 520 26.17 -30.42 6.51
N LEU A 521 25.36 -31.32 5.94
CA LEU A 521 25.27 -32.74 6.29
C LEU A 521 24.89 -33.67 5.12
N GLU A 522 25.89 -34.22 4.40
CA GLU A 522 25.80 -35.28 3.34
C GLU A 522 24.84 -36.46 3.68
N SER A 523 24.56 -36.66 4.98
CA SER A 523 23.63 -37.69 5.48
C SER A 523 22.14 -37.31 5.46
N GLU A 524 21.80 -36.04 5.30
CA GLU A 524 20.42 -35.53 5.19
C GLU A 524 20.01 -35.20 3.75
N LYS A 525 20.95 -35.34 2.79
CA LYS A 525 20.83 -35.27 1.33
C LYS A 525 19.40 -35.27 0.77
N PRO A 526 18.99 -34.24 0.01
CA PRO A 526 17.80 -34.27 -0.82
C PRO A 526 17.77 -35.50 -1.74
N ASN A 527 16.63 -36.21 -1.76
CA ASN A 527 16.39 -37.36 -2.65
C ASN A 527 16.44 -37.00 -4.15
N ILE A 528 16.66 -35.73 -4.49
CA ILE A 528 16.79 -35.19 -5.83
C ILE A 528 17.96 -34.18 -5.78
N PRO A 529 19.08 -34.40 -6.50
CA PRO A 529 20.17 -33.43 -6.60
C PRO A 529 19.78 -32.23 -7.46
N TYR A 530 20.53 -31.14 -7.37
CA TYR A 530 20.31 -29.91 -8.12
C TYR A 530 21.66 -29.29 -8.52
N PRO A 531 21.80 -28.65 -9.71
CA PRO A 531 20.80 -28.48 -10.77
C PRO A 531 20.48 -29.79 -11.51
N LEU A 532 19.23 -29.90 -11.98
CA LEU A 532 18.67 -31.11 -12.56
C LEU A 532 19.17 -31.34 -14.00
N PRO A 533 20.04 -32.33 -14.29
CA PRO A 533 20.47 -32.60 -15.66
C PRO A 533 19.30 -33.00 -16.58
N ALA A 534 19.50 -32.78 -17.88
CA ALA A 534 18.67 -33.40 -18.91
C ALA A 534 19.04 -34.89 -19.03
N PRO A 535 18.06 -35.82 -19.08
CA PRO A 535 18.34 -37.24 -19.27
C PRO A 535 18.92 -37.54 -20.66
N ASP A 536 19.75 -38.58 -20.76
CA ASP A 536 20.17 -39.15 -22.05
C ASP A 536 18.93 -39.80 -22.72
N ASP A 537 18.47 -39.27 -23.85
CA ASP A 537 17.26 -39.67 -24.61
C ASP A 537 17.42 -41.06 -25.29
N ALA A 538 17.56 -42.10 -24.46
CA ALA A 538 18.12 -43.40 -24.84
C ALA A 538 17.19 -44.62 -24.61
N ASP A 539 16.13 -44.51 -23.80
CA ASP A 539 15.12 -45.57 -23.68
C ASP A 539 14.06 -45.43 -24.81
N ASP A 540 13.53 -46.55 -25.30
CA ASP A 540 12.41 -46.68 -26.26
C ASP A 540 11.03 -46.73 -25.56
N GLY A 541 10.99 -46.62 -24.22
CA GLY A 541 9.79 -46.75 -23.37
C GLY A 541 8.65 -45.73 -23.59
N PRO A 542 7.48 -45.97 -22.97
CA PRO A 542 6.27 -45.16 -23.13
C PRO A 542 6.40 -43.78 -22.47
N VAL A 543 5.77 -42.76 -23.08
CA VAL A 543 5.77 -41.39 -22.55
C VAL A 543 5.00 -41.33 -21.22
N LYS A 544 5.60 -40.74 -20.20
CA LYS A 544 5.04 -40.62 -18.85
C LYS A 544 4.07 -39.44 -18.76
N VAL A 545 2.78 -39.73 -18.68
CA VAL A 545 1.71 -38.72 -18.63
C VAL A 545 1.33 -38.40 -17.20
N TYR A 546 1.42 -37.12 -16.84
CA TYR A 546 0.92 -36.58 -15.57
C TYR A 546 -0.28 -35.67 -15.81
N ILE A 547 -1.38 -35.95 -15.13
CA ILE A 547 -2.63 -35.19 -15.27
C ILE A 547 -2.75 -34.24 -14.07
N MET A 548 -2.56 -32.94 -14.33
CA MET A 548 -2.54 -31.89 -13.30
C MET A 548 -3.87 -31.13 -13.32
N ALA A 549 -4.59 -31.07 -12.20
CA ALA A 549 -5.94 -30.50 -12.15
C ALA A 549 -6.26 -29.70 -10.88
N GLY A 550 -7.28 -28.85 -10.97
CA GLY A 550 -7.72 -27.99 -9.87
C GLY A 550 -8.29 -26.64 -10.31
N GLN A 551 -8.28 -25.68 -9.40
CA GLN A 551 -8.79 -24.32 -9.63
C GLN A 551 -7.69 -23.37 -10.13
N SER A 552 -7.81 -22.06 -9.88
CA SER A 552 -6.82 -21.05 -10.22
C SER A 552 -5.42 -21.30 -9.64
N ASN A 553 -5.28 -21.98 -8.51
CA ASN A 553 -3.98 -22.47 -8.03
C ASN A 553 -3.30 -23.33 -9.11
N MET A 554 -3.95 -24.40 -9.58
CA MET A 554 -3.43 -25.23 -10.67
C MET A 554 -3.53 -24.57 -12.07
N VAL A 555 -4.21 -23.44 -12.23
CA VAL A 555 -4.07 -22.64 -13.47
C VAL A 555 -2.70 -21.97 -13.50
N GLY A 556 -2.19 -21.51 -12.36
CA GLY A 556 -0.95 -20.76 -12.27
C GLY A 556 -1.17 -19.26 -12.39
N TYR A 557 -0.48 -18.50 -11.54
CA TYR A 557 -0.48 -17.03 -11.52
C TYR A 557 0.86 -16.46 -11.02
N GLY A 558 1.92 -17.27 -11.00
CA GLY A 558 3.27 -16.78 -10.71
C GLY A 558 3.68 -15.80 -11.80
N THR A 559 4.17 -14.63 -11.41
CA THR A 559 4.48 -13.55 -12.35
C THR A 559 5.87 -13.75 -12.92
N ILE A 560 5.99 -13.87 -14.25
CA ILE A 560 7.31 -13.99 -14.87
C ILE A 560 7.98 -12.63 -14.90
N ALA A 561 7.36 -11.67 -15.58
CA ALA A 561 8.03 -10.44 -15.98
C ALA A 561 7.86 -9.27 -15.02
N GLY A 562 8.94 -8.51 -14.81
CA GLY A 562 9.00 -7.33 -13.97
C GLY A 562 10.32 -7.18 -13.21
N ASP A 563 10.47 -6.03 -12.57
CA ASP A 563 11.58 -5.61 -11.71
C ASP A 563 11.19 -5.56 -10.23
N GLY A 564 9.98 -6.03 -9.89
CA GLY A 564 9.44 -6.07 -8.52
C GLY A 564 9.62 -7.43 -7.82
N PRO A 565 9.59 -7.43 -6.47
CA PRO A 565 9.90 -8.61 -5.66
C PRO A 565 8.99 -9.79 -5.96
N GLY A 566 9.57 -11.00 -5.98
CA GLY A 566 8.83 -12.24 -6.24
C GLY A 566 8.29 -12.38 -7.67
N THR A 567 8.76 -11.59 -8.63
CA THR A 567 8.69 -11.93 -10.06
C THR A 567 9.81 -12.91 -10.41
N LEU A 568 9.63 -13.72 -11.46
CA LEU A 568 10.69 -14.65 -11.89
C LEU A 568 11.91 -13.92 -12.45
N GLU A 569 11.73 -12.80 -13.17
CA GLU A 569 12.83 -11.98 -13.69
C GLU A 569 13.68 -11.37 -12.55
N THR A 570 13.07 -10.84 -11.48
CA THR A 570 13.81 -10.39 -10.29
C THR A 570 14.47 -11.56 -9.57
N MET A 571 13.76 -12.67 -9.32
CA MET A 571 14.35 -13.80 -8.59
C MET A 571 15.54 -14.44 -9.32
N THR A 572 15.46 -14.68 -10.64
CA THR A 572 16.54 -15.36 -11.39
C THR A 572 17.60 -14.42 -11.96
N GLY A 573 17.55 -13.11 -11.64
CA GLY A 573 18.41 -12.09 -12.27
C GLY A 573 18.75 -10.89 -11.39
N THR A 574 18.30 -10.88 -10.14
CA THR A 574 18.68 -9.90 -9.10
C THR A 574 18.83 -10.60 -7.76
N GLU A 575 17.93 -11.54 -7.43
CA GLU A 575 18.04 -12.40 -6.24
C GLU A 575 18.74 -13.75 -6.55
N ASN A 576 19.26 -13.94 -7.78
CA ASN A 576 19.87 -15.14 -8.40
C ASN A 576 19.16 -16.51 -8.33
N LYS A 577 18.27 -16.73 -7.35
CA LYS A 577 17.49 -17.95 -7.06
C LYS A 577 17.01 -18.70 -8.31
N PHE A 578 17.05 -20.02 -8.23
CA PHE A 578 16.67 -20.96 -9.31
C PHE A 578 17.47 -20.82 -10.63
N PRO A 579 18.80 -20.56 -10.64
CA PRO A 579 19.50 -20.14 -11.87
C PRO A 579 19.49 -21.19 -13.01
N HIS A 580 19.17 -22.46 -12.71
CA HIS A 580 18.86 -23.49 -13.72
C HIS A 580 17.74 -23.12 -14.73
N LEU A 581 16.93 -22.09 -14.44
CA LEU A 581 15.92 -21.57 -15.36
C LEU A 581 16.49 -20.59 -16.41
N VAL A 582 17.74 -20.16 -16.28
CA VAL A 582 18.39 -19.20 -17.19
C VAL A 582 19.46 -19.91 -18.02
N ALA A 583 19.41 -19.74 -19.34
CA ALA A 583 20.40 -20.28 -20.27
C ALA A 583 21.61 -19.33 -20.43
N GLU A 584 22.72 -19.84 -20.97
CA GLU A 584 24.04 -19.19 -21.23
C GLU A 584 24.01 -17.91 -22.12
N GLY A 585 22.82 -17.34 -22.38
CA GLY A 585 22.62 -16.09 -23.12
C GLY A 585 21.55 -15.18 -22.53
N GLY A 586 21.13 -15.37 -21.26
CA GLY A 586 20.16 -14.50 -20.58
C GLY A 586 18.72 -14.66 -21.09
N GLY A 587 18.35 -15.87 -21.52
CA GLY A 587 16.97 -16.23 -21.88
C GLY A 587 16.56 -17.52 -21.18
N TRP A 588 15.26 -17.80 -21.13
CA TRP A 588 14.74 -18.95 -20.39
C TRP A 588 15.28 -20.29 -20.92
N MET A 589 15.74 -21.12 -20.00
CA MET A 589 16.11 -22.52 -20.24
C MET A 589 14.85 -23.36 -20.51
N SER A 590 14.97 -24.36 -21.38
CA SER A 590 13.86 -25.23 -21.74
C SER A 590 14.23 -26.71 -21.78
N ARG A 591 13.29 -27.56 -21.35
CA ARG A 591 13.39 -29.03 -21.35
C ARG A 591 12.65 -29.61 -22.55
N ASP A 592 13.40 -30.10 -23.54
CA ASP A 592 12.83 -30.87 -24.67
C ASP A 592 12.34 -32.28 -24.24
N ASP A 593 12.85 -32.80 -23.12
CA ASP A 593 12.45 -34.07 -22.48
C ASP A 593 11.08 -34.00 -21.79
N VAL A 594 10.61 -32.80 -21.44
CA VAL A 594 9.34 -32.58 -20.74
C VAL A 594 8.43 -31.69 -21.58
N HIS A 595 7.36 -32.23 -22.15
CA HIS A 595 6.35 -31.43 -22.83
C HIS A 595 5.23 -30.99 -21.90
N TYR A 596 4.94 -29.70 -21.89
CA TYR A 596 3.73 -29.13 -21.29
C TYR A 596 2.59 -29.00 -22.30
N ARG A 597 1.36 -29.23 -21.84
CA ARG A 597 0.12 -29.04 -22.61
C ARG A 597 -1.01 -28.54 -21.71
N GLY A 598 -1.30 -27.24 -21.82
CA GLY A 598 -2.49 -26.65 -21.20
C GLY A 598 -3.78 -27.08 -21.91
N VAL A 599 -4.79 -27.45 -21.13
CA VAL A 599 -6.18 -27.68 -21.59
C VAL A 599 -7.18 -26.97 -20.65
N VAL A 600 -8.37 -26.67 -21.18
CA VAL A 600 -9.41 -25.82 -20.53
C VAL A 600 -8.98 -24.34 -20.40
N ALA A 601 -8.49 -23.89 -19.23
CA ALA A 601 -8.14 -22.50 -18.98
C ALA A 601 -6.63 -22.25 -18.97
N ALA A 602 -5.85 -23.28 -18.64
CA ALA A 602 -4.45 -23.36 -18.99
C ALA A 602 -4.34 -23.45 -20.53
N THR A 603 -3.50 -22.61 -21.13
CA THR A 603 -3.20 -22.63 -22.57
C THR A 603 -1.71 -22.92 -22.80
N GLY A 604 -1.23 -22.86 -24.04
CA GLY A 604 0.16 -23.21 -24.38
C GLY A 604 0.37 -24.69 -24.68
N LYS A 605 1.48 -24.98 -25.38
CA LYS A 605 1.99 -26.31 -25.73
C LYS A 605 3.44 -26.19 -26.18
N GLY A 606 4.33 -27.02 -25.65
CA GLY A 606 5.72 -27.13 -26.12
C GLY A 606 6.62 -27.87 -25.13
N PRO A 607 7.94 -27.90 -25.38
CA PRO A 607 8.98 -28.04 -24.35
C PRO A 607 8.67 -27.19 -23.12
N LEU A 608 8.95 -27.72 -21.94
CA LEU A 608 8.73 -27.01 -20.68
C LEU A 608 9.72 -25.85 -20.61
N ALA A 609 9.19 -24.64 -20.40
CA ALA A 609 9.93 -23.42 -20.15
C ALA A 609 9.04 -22.53 -19.25
N PRO A 610 9.61 -21.60 -18.47
CA PRO A 610 8.85 -20.58 -17.74
C PRO A 610 7.72 -19.94 -18.55
N ASP A 611 7.99 -19.51 -19.79
CA ASP A 611 7.05 -18.75 -20.63
C ASP A 611 6.18 -19.62 -21.58
N VAL A 612 6.19 -20.95 -21.44
CA VAL A 612 5.47 -21.90 -22.34
C VAL A 612 3.95 -21.65 -22.44
N TRP A 613 3.39 -20.93 -21.47
CA TRP A 613 1.98 -20.50 -21.42
C TRP A 613 1.80 -18.99 -21.70
N GLY A 614 2.85 -18.19 -21.63
CA GLY A 614 2.84 -16.72 -21.64
C GLY A 614 3.46 -16.15 -20.36
N GLY A 615 3.17 -14.89 -20.02
CA GLY A 615 3.78 -14.17 -18.88
C GLY A 615 3.40 -14.65 -17.46
N ASN A 616 2.79 -15.83 -17.31
CA ASN A 616 2.48 -16.46 -16.04
C ASN A 616 2.68 -17.98 -16.13
N PHE A 617 3.04 -18.59 -15.01
CA PHE A 617 3.14 -20.04 -14.85
C PHE A 617 2.47 -20.54 -13.55
N GLY A 618 2.34 -21.86 -13.42
CA GLY A 618 1.86 -22.54 -12.21
C GLY A 618 2.80 -23.68 -11.77
N PRO A 619 2.31 -24.63 -10.94
CA PRO A 619 3.17 -25.67 -10.38
C PRO A 619 3.76 -26.63 -11.42
N GLU A 620 3.31 -26.59 -12.68
CA GLU A 620 3.88 -27.39 -13.77
C GLU A 620 5.37 -27.13 -14.04
N LEU A 621 5.91 -25.95 -13.67
CA LEU A 621 7.32 -25.64 -13.89
C LEU A 621 8.22 -26.45 -12.95
N GLY A 622 8.05 -26.31 -11.63
CA GLY A 622 8.79 -27.10 -10.64
C GLY A 622 8.47 -28.60 -10.71
N PHE A 623 7.19 -28.95 -10.89
CA PHE A 623 6.78 -30.35 -11.03
C PHE A 623 7.39 -31.00 -12.28
N GLY A 624 7.43 -30.24 -13.39
CA GLY A 624 8.00 -30.69 -14.65
C GLY A 624 9.51 -30.87 -14.61
N GLN A 625 10.24 -29.93 -13.99
CA GLN A 625 11.68 -30.08 -13.72
C GLN A 625 11.98 -31.38 -12.97
N VAL A 626 11.31 -31.60 -11.83
CA VAL A 626 11.48 -32.80 -11.00
C VAL A 626 11.14 -34.09 -11.75
N MET A 627 10.06 -34.10 -12.54
CA MET A 627 9.67 -35.30 -13.29
C MET A 627 10.57 -35.59 -14.49
N GLY A 628 11.09 -34.56 -15.17
CA GLY A 628 12.07 -34.73 -16.26
C GLY A 628 13.41 -35.28 -15.79
N TYR A 629 13.78 -35.05 -14.54
CA TYR A 629 14.94 -35.69 -13.92
C TYR A 629 14.67 -37.16 -13.48
N HIS A 630 13.44 -37.48 -13.08
CA HIS A 630 13.13 -38.80 -12.51
C HIS A 630 13.06 -39.94 -13.55
N HIS A 631 12.70 -39.65 -14.80
CA HIS A 631 12.47 -40.66 -15.84
C HIS A 631 13.53 -40.61 -16.94
N GLU A 632 13.95 -41.78 -17.42
CA GLU A 632 14.72 -41.91 -18.68
C GLU A 632 13.79 -41.82 -19.93
N GLU A 633 12.47 -41.85 -19.72
CA GLU A 633 11.44 -41.75 -20.77
C GLU A 633 10.83 -40.34 -20.81
N PRO A 634 10.48 -39.80 -21.99
CA PRO A 634 9.92 -38.45 -22.10
C PRO A 634 8.63 -38.24 -21.29
N VAL A 635 8.46 -37.03 -20.75
CA VAL A 635 7.36 -36.67 -19.85
C VAL A 635 6.35 -35.76 -20.56
N LEU A 636 5.05 -35.94 -20.27
CA LEU A 636 3.95 -35.12 -20.79
C LEU A 636 3.03 -34.64 -19.66
N LEU A 637 3.04 -33.33 -19.41
CA LEU A 637 2.18 -32.67 -18.42
C LEU A 637 0.87 -32.19 -19.07
N LEU A 638 -0.26 -32.78 -18.69
CA LEU A 638 -1.60 -32.40 -19.14
C LEU A 638 -2.28 -31.55 -18.06
N LYS A 639 -2.19 -30.21 -18.18
CA LYS A 639 -2.71 -29.28 -17.17
C LYS A 639 -4.17 -28.91 -17.48
N SER A 640 -5.10 -29.56 -16.78
CA SER A 640 -6.56 -29.48 -16.98
C SER A 640 -7.25 -28.73 -15.84
N SER A 641 -6.89 -27.46 -15.69
CA SER A 641 -7.28 -26.60 -14.56
C SER A 641 -8.16 -25.43 -14.98
N GLN A 642 -8.99 -24.94 -14.05
CA GLN A 642 -9.95 -23.87 -14.32
C GLN A 642 -10.23 -23.03 -13.07
N GLY A 643 -9.88 -21.74 -13.13
CA GLY A 643 -10.16 -20.75 -12.09
C GLY A 643 -11.62 -20.74 -11.62
N ASN A 644 -11.80 -20.56 -10.30
CA ASN A 644 -13.10 -20.41 -9.64
C ASN A 644 -14.02 -21.65 -9.81
N ARG A 645 -13.57 -22.82 -9.33
CA ARG A 645 -14.29 -24.12 -9.31
C ARG A 645 -14.16 -24.82 -7.95
N ALA A 646 -15.27 -25.35 -7.44
CA ALA A 646 -15.36 -26.06 -6.15
C ALA A 646 -15.49 -27.58 -6.34
N ILE A 647 -14.81 -28.39 -5.52
CA ILE A 647 -15.03 -29.84 -5.51
C ILE A 647 -16.41 -30.21 -4.94
N GLY A 648 -16.95 -29.40 -4.03
CA GLY A 648 -18.28 -29.59 -3.46
C GLY A 648 -19.46 -29.28 -4.40
N PHE A 649 -19.23 -28.83 -5.63
CA PHE A 649 -20.32 -28.56 -6.58
C PHE A 649 -19.94 -28.63 -8.06
N ASP A 650 -18.87 -27.96 -8.47
CA ASP A 650 -18.47 -27.88 -9.87
C ASP A 650 -17.77 -29.17 -10.33
N PHE A 651 -16.76 -29.60 -9.56
CA PHE A 651 -16.04 -30.85 -9.72
C PHE A 651 -16.57 -31.96 -8.79
N LEU A 652 -17.85 -31.92 -8.41
CA LEU A 652 -18.47 -32.94 -7.57
C LEU A 652 -18.50 -34.30 -8.32
N PRO A 653 -17.83 -35.36 -7.86
CA PRO A 653 -17.69 -36.60 -8.64
C PRO A 653 -18.94 -37.49 -8.67
N PRO A 654 -19.05 -38.40 -9.66
CA PRO A 654 -20.09 -39.42 -9.70
C PRO A 654 -20.17 -40.23 -8.41
N GLY A 655 -21.35 -40.23 -7.78
CA GLY A 655 -21.63 -40.97 -6.55
C GLY A 655 -21.61 -40.14 -5.25
N SER A 656 -21.19 -38.87 -5.26
CA SER A 656 -21.26 -38.02 -4.06
C SER A 656 -22.70 -37.81 -3.57
N GLU A 657 -22.97 -38.19 -2.31
CA GLU A 657 -24.31 -38.12 -1.72
C GLU A 657 -24.72 -36.71 -1.28
N ARG A 658 -26.02 -36.41 -1.40
CA ARG A 658 -26.68 -35.24 -0.78
C ARG A 658 -26.32 -35.12 0.70
N TYR A 659 -26.10 -33.90 1.17
CA TYR A 659 -25.89 -33.63 2.58
C TYR A 659 -27.13 -33.03 3.23
N LYS A 660 -27.30 -33.22 4.54
CA LYS A 660 -28.17 -32.37 5.36
C LYS A 660 -27.31 -31.67 6.41
N TRP A 661 -27.34 -30.34 6.41
CA TRP A 661 -26.51 -29.52 7.30
C TRP A 661 -27.25 -29.11 8.59
N THR A 662 -26.52 -28.45 9.49
CA THR A 662 -27.00 -28.05 10.83
C THR A 662 -28.09 -26.98 10.79
N ASP A 663 -28.16 -26.21 9.71
CA ASP A 663 -29.26 -25.28 9.38
C ASP A 663 -30.58 -25.99 9.01
N GLY A 664 -30.53 -27.31 8.79
CA GLY A 664 -31.66 -28.15 8.39
C GLY A 664 -31.90 -28.23 6.87
N ASN A 665 -31.13 -27.50 6.07
CA ASN A 665 -31.20 -27.51 4.60
C ASN A 665 -30.50 -28.74 4.01
N ILE A 666 -30.76 -29.02 2.74
CA ILE A 666 -30.13 -30.12 1.99
C ILE A 666 -29.22 -29.54 0.92
N TYR A 667 -27.96 -29.94 0.90
CA TYR A 667 -26.97 -29.53 -0.10
C TYR A 667 -26.79 -30.63 -1.16
N ALA A 668 -26.46 -30.22 -2.38
CA ALA A 668 -26.42 -31.08 -3.57
C ALA A 668 -25.58 -32.35 -3.41
N GLY A 669 -26.08 -33.47 -3.92
CA GLY A 669 -25.28 -34.61 -4.36
C GLY A 669 -25.06 -34.56 -5.88
N TYR A 670 -24.39 -35.57 -6.43
CA TYR A 670 -24.16 -35.69 -7.86
C TYR A 670 -25.48 -35.71 -8.66
N GLY A 671 -25.55 -34.95 -9.75
CA GLY A 671 -26.74 -34.87 -10.59
C GLY A 671 -27.87 -33.96 -10.05
N ASP A 672 -27.70 -33.34 -8.88
CA ASP A 672 -28.74 -32.47 -8.32
C ASP A 672 -28.74 -31.06 -8.93
N PRO A 673 -29.91 -30.56 -9.40
CA PRO A 673 -30.06 -29.15 -9.73
C PRO A 673 -30.01 -28.31 -8.44
N TRP A 674 -29.39 -27.14 -8.50
CA TRP A 674 -29.16 -26.21 -7.37
C TRP A 674 -28.11 -26.66 -6.35
N ARG A 675 -27.40 -25.68 -5.77
CA ARG A 675 -26.36 -25.90 -4.75
C ARG A 675 -26.92 -26.17 -3.35
N LEU A 676 -28.12 -25.67 -3.09
CA LEU A 676 -28.80 -25.67 -1.79
C LEU A 676 -30.32 -25.80 -1.98
N HIS A 677 -30.96 -26.66 -1.20
CA HIS A 677 -32.40 -26.82 -1.10
C HIS A 677 -32.89 -26.39 0.30
N PRO A 678 -33.81 -25.41 0.38
CA PRO A 678 -34.43 -25.01 1.63
C PRO A 678 -35.16 -26.17 2.35
N ALA A 679 -35.12 -26.16 3.68
CA ALA A 679 -35.69 -27.21 4.53
C ALA A 679 -37.21 -27.41 4.32
N GLY A 680 -37.58 -28.39 3.48
CA GLY A 680 -38.97 -28.77 3.20
C GLY A 680 -39.41 -28.58 1.75
N GLU A 681 -38.55 -28.03 0.89
CA GLU A 681 -38.80 -27.87 -0.54
C GLU A 681 -38.28 -29.06 -1.36
N SER A 682 -38.86 -29.27 -2.54
CA SER A 682 -38.40 -30.27 -3.51
C SER A 682 -37.54 -29.61 -4.60
N PRO A 683 -36.49 -30.26 -5.13
CA PRO A 683 -35.71 -29.72 -6.23
C PRO A 683 -36.57 -29.40 -7.45
N GLU A 684 -36.48 -28.16 -7.97
CA GLU A 684 -36.95 -27.85 -9.33
C GLU A 684 -35.94 -28.32 -10.38
N VAL A 685 -36.42 -28.75 -11.54
CA VAL A 685 -35.55 -29.20 -12.65
C VAL A 685 -34.83 -27.99 -13.26
N ALA A 686 -33.51 -27.93 -13.08
CA ALA A 686 -32.64 -26.94 -13.71
C ALA A 686 -31.78 -27.56 -14.82
N VAL A 687 -31.30 -26.72 -15.74
CA VAL A 687 -30.43 -27.12 -16.87
C VAL A 687 -28.97 -27.37 -16.42
N TRP A 688 -28.59 -26.87 -15.24
CA TRP A 688 -27.30 -27.14 -14.59
C TRP A 688 -27.47 -27.89 -13.27
N TYR A 689 -26.56 -28.81 -12.98
CA TYR A 689 -26.55 -29.63 -11.76
C TYR A 689 -25.12 -29.84 -11.22
N ALA A 690 -25.01 -30.27 -9.97
CA ALA A 690 -23.72 -30.53 -9.33
C ALA A 690 -23.01 -31.73 -10.00
N GLY A 691 -21.72 -31.57 -10.33
CA GLY A 691 -20.93 -32.58 -11.03
C GLY A 691 -21.16 -32.64 -12.55
N LYS A 692 -21.91 -31.71 -13.14
CA LYS A 692 -22.19 -31.70 -14.59
C LYS A 692 -20.95 -31.63 -15.50
N GLN A 693 -19.80 -31.19 -14.96
CA GLN A 693 -18.51 -31.20 -15.67
C GLN A 693 -17.92 -32.61 -15.86
N TYR A 694 -18.49 -33.67 -15.26
CA TYR A 694 -18.20 -35.06 -15.60
C TYR A 694 -19.17 -35.55 -16.69
N ASP A 695 -20.48 -35.42 -16.44
CA ASP A 695 -21.53 -35.94 -17.32
C ASP A 695 -21.50 -35.35 -18.75
N ASP A 696 -21.20 -34.05 -18.91
CA ASP A 696 -21.17 -33.41 -20.24
C ASP A 696 -20.01 -33.87 -21.15
N CYS A 697 -19.07 -34.67 -20.62
CA CYS A 697 -18.08 -35.38 -21.44
C CYS A 697 -18.54 -36.76 -21.93
N PHE A 698 -19.63 -37.33 -21.39
CA PHE A 698 -19.93 -38.76 -21.57
C PHE A 698 -21.40 -39.13 -21.87
N LEU A 699 -22.41 -38.29 -21.57
CA LEU A 699 -23.81 -38.74 -21.52
C LEU A 699 -24.67 -38.64 -22.81
N ALA A 700 -24.16 -38.18 -23.95
CA ALA A 700 -25.01 -37.97 -25.14
C ALA A 700 -24.38 -38.39 -26.50
N GLU A 701 -24.00 -39.66 -26.64
CA GLU A 701 -23.63 -40.25 -27.95
C GLU A 701 -24.80 -40.21 -28.97
N GLU A 702 -26.03 -39.94 -28.52
CA GLU A 702 -27.24 -39.78 -29.34
C GLU A 702 -27.42 -38.38 -29.98
N ASP A 703 -26.87 -37.31 -29.38
CA ASP A 703 -27.00 -35.92 -29.85
C ASP A 703 -25.82 -35.44 -30.73
N MET A 704 -24.78 -36.26 -30.84
CA MET A 704 -23.60 -36.00 -31.68
C MET A 704 -23.72 -36.62 -33.07
N GLY A 705 -23.08 -35.98 -34.05
CA GLY A 705 -23.04 -36.41 -35.44
C GLY A 705 -21.62 -36.51 -35.99
N PRO A 706 -21.41 -37.31 -37.05
CA PRO A 706 -20.09 -37.50 -37.64
C PRO A 706 -19.62 -36.23 -38.35
N ALA A 707 -18.39 -35.80 -38.06
CA ALA A 707 -17.74 -34.71 -38.77
C ALA A 707 -17.12 -35.21 -40.09
N GLU A 708 -17.26 -34.44 -41.17
CA GLU A 708 -16.34 -34.55 -42.31
C GLU A 708 -15.03 -33.80 -41.96
N TRP A 709 -13.88 -34.40 -42.28
CA TRP A 709 -12.56 -33.88 -41.91
C TRP A 709 -12.27 -32.50 -42.50
N VAL A 710 -11.81 -31.57 -41.65
CA VAL A 710 -11.29 -30.26 -42.06
C VAL A 710 -9.90 -30.06 -41.45
N ASN A 711 -8.87 -29.94 -42.30
CA ASN A 711 -7.51 -29.66 -41.85
C ASN A 711 -7.34 -28.21 -41.41
N ALA A 712 -6.75 -28.02 -40.23
CA ALA A 712 -6.00 -26.84 -39.77
C ALA A 712 -6.69 -25.46 -39.87
N THR A 713 -7.25 -25.00 -38.74
CA THR A 713 -7.43 -23.59 -38.36
C THR A 713 -7.39 -23.47 -36.84
N ASP A 714 -7.02 -22.30 -36.31
CA ASP A 714 -7.12 -21.97 -34.89
C ASP A 714 -8.53 -22.18 -34.32
N TYR A 715 -8.64 -22.40 -33.01
CA TYR A 715 -9.91 -22.73 -32.33
C TYR A 715 -10.91 -21.57 -32.35
N PRO A 716 -12.10 -21.77 -32.94
CA PRO A 716 -13.31 -21.48 -32.18
C PRO A 716 -14.42 -22.55 -32.33
N LYS A 717 -14.60 -23.33 -31.26
CA LYS A 717 -15.89 -23.83 -30.70
C LYS A 717 -16.99 -24.34 -31.66
N PRO A 718 -17.48 -25.57 -31.48
CA PRO A 718 -17.84 -26.12 -30.16
C PRO A 718 -16.92 -27.25 -29.68
N SER A 719 -17.25 -27.81 -28.51
CA SER A 719 -16.68 -29.05 -28.00
C SER A 719 -16.89 -30.21 -28.97
N TRP A 720 -15.90 -31.11 -29.00
CA TRP A 720 -15.84 -32.31 -29.83
C TRP A 720 -15.34 -33.47 -28.97
N ALA A 721 -15.60 -34.71 -29.43
CA ALA A 721 -15.04 -35.91 -28.82
C ALA A 721 -14.58 -36.87 -29.93
N THR A 722 -13.56 -37.68 -29.66
CA THR A 722 -13.07 -38.70 -30.60
C THR A 722 -13.47 -40.09 -30.10
N ARG A 723 -13.92 -40.98 -30.99
CA ARG A 723 -14.14 -42.40 -30.64
C ARG A 723 -13.90 -43.30 -31.84
N GLY A 724 -13.06 -44.33 -31.67
CA GLY A 724 -12.77 -45.29 -32.73
C GLY A 724 -12.20 -44.70 -34.03
N GLY A 725 -11.49 -43.57 -33.95
CA GLY A 725 -10.94 -42.85 -35.10
C GLY A 725 -11.94 -41.97 -35.87
N MET A 726 -13.14 -41.74 -35.33
CA MET A 726 -14.08 -40.74 -35.85
C MET A 726 -14.22 -39.56 -34.88
N ILE A 727 -14.32 -38.35 -35.44
CA ILE A 727 -14.57 -37.10 -34.73
C ILE A 727 -16.07 -36.86 -34.68
N TYR A 728 -16.58 -36.62 -33.47
CA TYR A 728 -17.98 -36.33 -33.19
C TYR A 728 -18.15 -34.84 -32.88
N LEU A 729 -19.09 -34.19 -33.58
CA LEU A 729 -19.51 -32.83 -33.31
C LEU A 729 -20.90 -32.84 -32.67
N CYS A 730 -21.11 -32.01 -31.65
CA CYS A 730 -22.44 -31.75 -31.11
C CYS A 730 -23.33 -31.13 -32.21
N THR A 731 -24.41 -31.82 -32.61
CA THR A 731 -25.23 -31.40 -33.77
C THR A 731 -26.34 -30.43 -33.42
N SER A 732 -26.75 -30.40 -32.15
CA SER A 732 -27.68 -29.42 -31.64
C SER A 732 -26.93 -28.13 -31.31
N ALA A 733 -27.32 -27.03 -31.96
CA ALA A 733 -27.29 -25.77 -31.23
C ALA A 733 -28.22 -25.96 -30.02
N HIS A 734 -27.70 -25.89 -28.79
CA HIS A 734 -28.53 -25.91 -27.59
C HIS A 734 -29.38 -24.63 -27.54
N THR A 735 -30.55 -24.67 -28.19
CA THR A 735 -31.44 -23.51 -28.33
C THR A 735 -32.35 -23.34 -27.11
N SER A 736 -31.77 -23.20 -25.92
CA SER A 736 -32.35 -22.26 -24.98
C SER A 736 -31.84 -20.87 -25.34
N SER A 737 -32.76 -19.97 -25.67
CA SER A 737 -32.41 -18.55 -25.77
C SER A 737 -32.13 -18.04 -24.35
N PRO A 738 -31.22 -17.08 -24.13
CA PRO A 738 -31.06 -16.42 -22.84
C PRO A 738 -32.37 -15.80 -22.29
N ALA A 739 -33.41 -15.69 -23.11
CA ALA A 739 -34.75 -15.24 -22.74
C ALA A 739 -35.69 -16.33 -22.17
N THR A 740 -35.26 -17.60 -22.09
CA THR A 740 -36.09 -18.72 -21.59
C THR A 740 -35.54 -19.44 -20.35
N GLU A 741 -34.33 -19.10 -19.90
CA GLU A 741 -33.73 -19.62 -18.66
C GLU A 741 -34.18 -18.77 -17.43
N PRO A 742 -34.64 -19.36 -16.31
CA PRO A 742 -35.03 -18.62 -15.10
C PRO A 742 -33.83 -18.04 -14.32
N GLY A 743 -33.26 -16.93 -14.78
CA GLY A 743 -32.14 -16.27 -14.07
C GLY A 743 -31.40 -15.23 -14.90
N VAL A 744 -32.08 -14.15 -15.31
CA VAL A 744 -31.57 -13.24 -16.34
C VAL A 744 -30.40 -12.37 -15.85
N GLY A 745 -29.22 -12.59 -16.41
CA GLY A 745 -28.05 -11.71 -16.31
C GLY A 745 -27.01 -12.04 -17.38
N THR A 746 -26.40 -11.03 -18.00
CA THR A 746 -25.46 -11.18 -19.14
C THR A 746 -24.17 -11.94 -18.79
N SER A 747 -23.87 -12.12 -17.51
CA SER A 747 -22.68 -12.80 -16.98
C SER A 747 -22.53 -14.26 -17.44
N TRP A 748 -23.64 -14.96 -17.72
CA TRP A 748 -23.63 -16.42 -17.82
C TRP A 748 -23.30 -16.98 -19.20
N GLN A 749 -23.33 -16.17 -20.27
CA GLN A 749 -22.95 -16.62 -21.62
C GLN A 749 -21.46 -17.02 -21.75
N LYS A 750 -20.61 -16.67 -20.78
CA LYS A 750 -19.19 -17.06 -20.74
C LYS A 750 -18.96 -18.47 -20.16
N TYR A 751 -19.95 -19.07 -19.49
CA TYR A 751 -19.79 -20.31 -18.71
C TYR A 751 -20.00 -21.62 -19.48
N TRP A 752 -20.24 -21.59 -20.81
CA TRP A 752 -20.83 -22.73 -21.52
C TRP A 752 -19.97 -23.49 -22.55
N LYS A 753 -18.65 -23.27 -22.63
CA LYS A 753 -17.94 -23.51 -23.90
C LYS A 753 -16.71 -24.44 -23.89
N GLU A 754 -16.27 -25.07 -22.79
CA GLU A 754 -15.00 -25.84 -22.80
C GLU A 754 -14.70 -26.85 -21.66
N TYR A 755 -15.61 -27.17 -20.73
CA TYR A 755 -15.19 -27.51 -19.35
C TYR A 755 -15.26 -28.98 -18.91
N SER A 756 -14.10 -29.64 -18.80
CA SER A 756 -13.89 -30.77 -17.89
C SER A 756 -12.41 -31.02 -17.56
N ILE A 757 -12.15 -31.71 -16.45
CA ILE A 757 -10.87 -32.37 -16.18
C ILE A 757 -10.51 -33.39 -17.27
N PHE A 758 -11.52 -34.01 -17.91
CA PHE A 758 -11.34 -34.99 -18.96
C PHE A 758 -10.89 -34.43 -20.31
N ASN A 759 -10.73 -33.12 -20.49
CA ASN A 759 -10.14 -32.56 -21.72
C ASN A 759 -8.68 -33.05 -21.93
N ALA A 760 -8.00 -33.50 -20.88
CA ALA A 760 -6.71 -34.19 -20.99
C ALA A 760 -6.81 -35.47 -21.85
N ALA A 761 -7.95 -36.17 -21.78
CA ALA A 761 -8.21 -37.37 -22.56
C ALA A 761 -8.38 -37.10 -24.06
N ASP A 762 -8.78 -35.88 -24.46
CA ASP A 762 -8.88 -35.54 -25.89
C ASP A 762 -7.49 -35.35 -26.54
N VAL A 763 -6.47 -35.02 -25.74
CA VAL A 763 -5.06 -35.07 -26.16
C VAL A 763 -4.58 -36.53 -26.27
N LEU A 764 -4.95 -37.40 -25.32
CA LEU A 764 -4.55 -38.81 -25.30
C LEU A 764 -5.21 -39.65 -26.41
N ASP A 765 -6.50 -39.42 -26.72
CA ASP A 765 -7.19 -40.02 -27.86
C ASP A 765 -6.52 -39.69 -29.20
N ASN A 766 -5.87 -38.52 -29.27
CA ASN A 766 -5.18 -38.02 -30.46
C ASN A 766 -3.64 -38.03 -30.31
N PHE A 767 -3.10 -38.78 -29.33
CA PHE A 767 -1.69 -38.71 -28.93
C PHE A 767 -0.71 -38.84 -30.11
N ALA A 768 -0.91 -39.81 -31.00
CA ALA A 768 -0.06 -40.04 -32.17
C ALA A 768 -0.16 -38.95 -33.26
N ALA A 769 -1.09 -38.01 -33.15
CA ALA A 769 -1.24 -36.84 -34.02
C ALA A 769 -0.81 -35.53 -33.34
N GLU A 770 -0.99 -35.42 -32.02
CA GLU A 770 -0.47 -34.31 -31.19
C GLU A 770 1.05 -34.43 -30.98
N TYR A 771 1.59 -35.66 -30.90
CA TYR A 771 3.00 -35.98 -30.65
C TYR A 771 3.50 -37.06 -31.64
N PRO A 772 3.70 -36.72 -32.92
CA PRO A 772 4.00 -37.70 -33.97
C PRO A 772 5.34 -38.42 -33.74
N ASP A 773 6.34 -37.76 -33.16
CA ASP A 773 7.66 -38.32 -32.88
C ASP A 773 7.64 -39.34 -31.72
N TRP A 774 6.62 -39.28 -30.87
CA TRP A 774 6.38 -40.24 -29.78
C TRP A 774 5.31 -41.29 -30.14
N ALA A 775 4.72 -41.23 -31.35
CA ALA A 775 3.60 -42.07 -31.76
C ALA A 775 3.88 -43.59 -31.71
N SER A 776 5.15 -44.01 -31.76
CA SER A 776 5.57 -45.41 -31.60
C SER A 776 5.83 -45.85 -30.16
N ARG A 777 6.11 -44.90 -29.24
CA ARG A 777 6.29 -45.16 -27.80
C ARG A 777 4.95 -45.50 -27.12
N GLY A 778 3.91 -44.77 -27.51
CA GLY A 778 2.65 -44.74 -26.76
C GLY A 778 2.81 -43.97 -25.45
N PHE A 779 1.89 -44.17 -24.49
CA PHE A 779 1.89 -43.46 -23.22
C PHE A 779 1.48 -44.36 -22.04
N GLU A 780 1.94 -43.97 -20.85
CA GLU A 780 1.56 -44.49 -19.54
C GLU A 780 1.00 -43.34 -18.70
N ILE A 781 -0.13 -43.53 -18.00
CA ILE A 781 -0.65 -42.53 -17.06
C ILE A 781 0.09 -42.74 -15.74
N ALA A 782 1.19 -42.01 -15.59
CA ALA A 782 2.18 -42.19 -14.52
C ALA A 782 1.78 -41.51 -13.20
N GLY A 783 0.84 -40.55 -13.23
CA GLY A 783 0.27 -39.98 -12.00
C GLY A 783 -0.72 -38.83 -12.20
N PHE A 784 -1.28 -38.39 -11.08
CA PHE A 784 -2.23 -37.27 -10.97
C PHE A 784 -1.75 -36.25 -9.93
N VAL A 785 -1.96 -34.96 -10.20
CA VAL A 785 -1.62 -33.87 -9.26
C VAL A 785 -2.85 -32.97 -9.05
N TRP A 786 -3.20 -32.68 -7.80
CA TRP A 786 -4.38 -31.89 -7.45
C TRP A 786 -4.03 -30.68 -6.57
N TRP A 787 -4.44 -29.48 -7.00
CA TRP A 787 -4.33 -28.26 -6.18
C TRP A 787 -5.59 -27.37 -6.28
N GLN A 788 -6.42 -27.44 -5.23
CA GLN A 788 -7.72 -26.79 -5.14
C GLN A 788 -8.10 -26.55 -3.67
N GLY A 789 -9.09 -25.69 -3.41
CA GLY A 789 -9.69 -25.51 -2.08
C GLY A 789 -10.40 -24.16 -1.92
N HIS A 790 -9.73 -23.04 -2.24
CA HIS A 790 -10.24 -21.66 -2.12
C HIS A 790 -11.74 -21.46 -2.46
N ARG A 791 -12.26 -22.09 -3.51
CA ARG A 791 -13.66 -21.92 -3.93
C ARG A 791 -14.69 -22.60 -3.02
N ASP A 792 -14.31 -23.63 -2.29
CA ASP A 792 -15.19 -24.36 -1.36
C ASP A 792 -15.42 -23.60 -0.06
N GLN A 793 -14.49 -22.71 0.36
CA GLN A 793 -14.58 -21.92 1.60
C GLN A 793 -15.93 -21.19 1.76
N TYR A 794 -16.47 -20.65 0.67
CA TYR A 794 -17.49 -19.60 0.72
C TYR A 794 -18.90 -20.09 1.07
N ASN A 795 -19.08 -21.40 1.26
CA ASN A 795 -20.40 -22.03 1.37
C ASN A 795 -20.33 -23.13 2.46
N GLY A 796 -21.01 -22.88 3.58
CA GLY A 796 -20.73 -23.47 4.90
C GLY A 796 -20.38 -24.98 5.02
N PRO A 797 -21.05 -25.93 4.33
CA PRO A 797 -20.81 -27.35 4.56
C PRO A 797 -19.78 -28.01 3.63
N TYR A 798 -19.18 -27.30 2.68
CA TYR A 798 -18.15 -27.91 1.82
C TYR A 798 -16.78 -28.06 2.49
N PRO A 799 -16.29 -27.09 3.31
CA PRO A 799 -15.07 -27.29 4.08
C PRO A 799 -15.05 -28.59 4.91
N PRO A 800 -16.05 -28.89 5.76
CA PRO A 800 -16.07 -30.16 6.52
C PRO A 800 -16.48 -31.40 5.70
N ARG A 801 -16.63 -31.27 4.37
CA ARG A 801 -16.85 -32.38 3.43
C ARG A 801 -15.74 -32.54 2.39
N TYR A 802 -14.70 -31.70 2.43
CA TYR A 802 -13.69 -31.63 1.38
C TYR A 802 -13.02 -33.00 1.16
N GLU A 803 -12.62 -33.65 2.24
CA GLU A 803 -12.07 -35.02 2.29
C GLU A 803 -12.95 -36.06 1.58
N GLN A 804 -14.25 -36.12 1.90
CA GLN A 804 -15.17 -37.11 1.30
C GLN A 804 -15.34 -36.89 -0.20
N ASN A 805 -15.36 -35.63 -0.64
CA ASN A 805 -15.44 -35.30 -2.07
C ASN A 805 -14.11 -35.62 -2.79
N LEU A 806 -12.96 -35.39 -2.13
CA LEU A 806 -11.62 -35.69 -2.63
C LEU A 806 -11.37 -37.21 -2.75
N GLU A 807 -11.80 -37.99 -1.75
CA GLU A 807 -11.82 -39.45 -1.78
C GLU A 807 -12.61 -39.97 -3.00
N THR A 808 -13.79 -39.39 -3.24
CA THR A 808 -14.63 -39.74 -4.39
C THR A 808 -13.97 -39.33 -5.71
N LEU A 809 -13.27 -38.18 -5.76
CA LEU A 809 -12.57 -37.66 -6.94
C LEU A 809 -11.43 -38.59 -7.36
N ILE A 810 -10.56 -38.97 -6.41
CA ILE A 810 -9.42 -39.86 -6.66
C ILE A 810 -9.91 -41.20 -7.23
N LYS A 811 -10.99 -41.76 -6.65
CA LYS A 811 -11.59 -43.02 -7.08
C LYS A 811 -12.24 -42.91 -8.47
N ALA A 812 -12.93 -41.82 -8.77
CA ALA A 812 -13.54 -41.57 -10.08
C ALA A 812 -12.48 -41.43 -11.19
N LEU A 813 -11.47 -40.57 -11.01
CA LEU A 813 -10.46 -40.30 -12.04
C LEU A 813 -9.66 -41.55 -12.41
N ARG A 814 -9.19 -42.31 -11.42
CA ARG A 814 -8.49 -43.59 -11.64
C ARG A 814 -9.35 -44.59 -12.42
N ASN A 815 -10.64 -44.72 -12.06
CA ASN A 815 -11.59 -45.59 -12.74
C ASN A 815 -11.84 -45.16 -14.20
N ASP A 816 -12.07 -43.87 -14.43
CA ASP A 816 -12.57 -43.36 -15.72
C ASP A 816 -11.44 -43.33 -16.77
N PHE A 817 -10.22 -42.96 -16.38
CA PHE A 817 -9.05 -43.03 -17.26
C PHE A 817 -8.64 -44.48 -17.56
N GLU A 818 -8.69 -45.41 -16.61
CA GLU A 818 -8.47 -46.84 -16.91
C GLU A 818 -9.58 -47.40 -17.82
N THR A 819 -10.82 -46.97 -17.64
CA THR A 819 -11.96 -47.42 -18.47
C THR A 819 -11.86 -46.91 -19.90
N ARG A 820 -11.33 -45.70 -20.13
CA ARG A 820 -11.05 -45.15 -21.49
C ARG A 820 -9.77 -45.75 -22.09
N TYR A 821 -8.75 -46.02 -21.27
CA TYR A 821 -7.44 -46.55 -21.68
C TYR A 821 -7.02 -47.79 -20.87
N PRO A 822 -7.60 -48.97 -21.14
CA PRO A 822 -7.30 -50.18 -20.37
C PRO A 822 -5.85 -50.62 -20.51
N GLY A 823 -5.15 -50.75 -19.39
CA GLY A 823 -3.71 -51.05 -19.32
C GLY A 823 -2.80 -49.83 -19.35
N SER A 824 -3.33 -48.61 -19.23
CA SER A 824 -2.54 -47.36 -19.15
C SER A 824 -1.89 -47.10 -17.78
N GLY A 825 -2.23 -47.90 -16.76
CA GLY A 825 -1.74 -47.74 -15.38
C GLY A 825 -2.66 -46.91 -14.48
N ALA A 826 -3.58 -46.14 -15.07
CA ALA A 826 -4.46 -45.19 -14.38
C ALA A 826 -5.20 -45.74 -13.16
N ALA A 827 -5.61 -47.02 -13.15
CA ALA A 827 -6.28 -47.64 -12.01
C ALA A 827 -5.50 -47.56 -10.69
N ASN A 828 -4.17 -47.59 -10.77
CA ASN A 828 -3.27 -47.55 -9.61
C ASN A 828 -2.24 -46.43 -9.70
N ALA A 829 -2.36 -45.49 -10.65
CA ALA A 829 -1.39 -44.41 -10.82
C ALA A 829 -1.34 -43.51 -9.58
N PRO A 830 -0.15 -43.17 -9.04
CA PRO A 830 0.06 -42.25 -7.92
C PRO A 830 -0.74 -40.95 -8.00
N PHE A 831 -1.16 -40.45 -6.84
CA PHE A 831 -1.97 -39.23 -6.73
C PHE A 831 -1.42 -38.31 -5.65
N VAL A 832 -1.01 -37.10 -6.03
CA VAL A 832 -0.45 -36.09 -5.13
C VAL A 832 -1.46 -34.96 -4.89
N VAL A 833 -1.61 -34.55 -3.63
CA VAL A 833 -2.48 -33.45 -3.20
C VAL A 833 -1.65 -32.38 -2.50
N SER A 834 -1.73 -31.14 -2.99
CA SER A 834 -1.19 -29.97 -2.29
C SER A 834 -2.29 -29.31 -1.44
N THR A 835 -1.98 -28.88 -0.21
CA THR A 835 -2.92 -28.10 0.63
C THR A 835 -3.20 -26.70 0.07
N ILE A 836 -4.17 -26.01 0.66
CA ILE A 836 -4.26 -24.55 0.55
C ILE A 836 -3.60 -23.90 1.77
N ALA A 837 -2.93 -22.76 1.56
CA ALA A 837 -2.13 -22.07 2.58
C ALA A 837 -2.40 -20.55 2.62
N PHE A 838 -3.65 -20.14 2.35
CA PHE A 838 -4.02 -18.72 2.32
C PHE A 838 -3.96 -18.09 3.73
N GLY A 839 -3.38 -16.90 3.83
CA GLY A 839 -3.11 -16.18 5.07
C GLY A 839 -1.72 -16.45 5.67
N GLY A 840 -0.90 -17.33 5.09
CA GLY A 840 0.42 -17.67 5.61
C GLY A 840 0.37 -18.10 7.08
N GLU A 841 1.31 -17.61 7.90
CA GLU A 841 1.34 -17.89 9.35
C GLU A 841 0.10 -17.38 10.12
N SER A 842 -0.73 -16.52 9.51
CA SER A 842 -2.02 -16.05 10.08
C SER A 842 -3.13 -17.12 10.05
N TYR A 843 -2.81 -18.35 9.66
CA TYR A 843 -3.73 -19.47 9.47
C TYR A 843 -4.54 -19.83 10.73
N ASP A 844 -5.86 -19.66 10.64
CA ASP A 844 -6.83 -20.15 11.64
C ASP A 844 -7.25 -21.60 11.32
N PRO A 845 -6.93 -22.60 12.17
CA PRO A 845 -7.30 -23.99 11.95
C PRO A 845 -8.80 -24.29 12.15
N GLU A 846 -9.56 -23.44 12.85
CA GLU A 846 -11.02 -23.58 12.96
C GLU A 846 -11.77 -23.00 11.73
N SER A 847 -11.07 -22.20 10.91
CA SER A 847 -11.64 -21.52 9.74
C SER A 847 -12.12 -22.46 8.63
N ALA A 848 -12.82 -21.88 7.65
CA ALA A 848 -13.18 -22.58 6.41
C ALA A 848 -11.95 -23.01 5.59
N TYR A 849 -10.78 -22.36 5.75
CA TYR A 849 -9.53 -22.82 5.15
C TYR A 849 -8.94 -23.99 5.95
N GLY A 850 -8.89 -23.88 7.29
CA GLY A 850 -8.37 -24.93 8.16
C GLY A 850 -9.11 -26.26 8.03
N GLN A 851 -10.43 -26.21 7.85
CA GLN A 851 -11.25 -27.39 7.58
C GLN A 851 -10.97 -28.03 6.20
N ILE A 852 -10.61 -27.24 5.19
CA ILE A 852 -10.23 -27.75 3.87
C ILE A 852 -8.81 -28.34 3.90
N TRP A 853 -7.86 -27.63 4.51
CA TRP A 853 -6.49 -28.10 4.76
C TRP A 853 -6.49 -29.43 5.53
N ALA A 854 -7.29 -29.52 6.59
CA ALA A 854 -7.44 -30.75 7.37
C ALA A 854 -8.09 -31.89 6.57
N GLY A 855 -8.95 -31.57 5.61
CA GLY A 855 -9.51 -32.55 4.67
C GLY A 855 -8.55 -32.97 3.55
N GLN A 856 -7.53 -32.16 3.25
CA GLN A 856 -6.43 -32.48 2.33
C GLN A 856 -5.40 -33.37 3.04
N MET A 857 -4.93 -32.98 4.24
CA MET A 857 -3.99 -33.77 5.05
C MET A 857 -4.63 -35.00 5.74
N ALA A 858 -5.92 -35.26 5.53
CA ALA A 858 -6.58 -36.49 5.97
C ALA A 858 -6.58 -37.60 4.93
N ILE A 859 -6.32 -37.30 3.65
CA ILE A 859 -6.58 -38.24 2.54
C ILE A 859 -5.53 -39.33 2.40
N ASP A 860 -4.32 -39.10 2.92
CA ASP A 860 -3.19 -40.02 2.90
C ASP A 860 -2.95 -40.72 4.26
N ASP A 861 -3.75 -40.40 5.29
CA ASP A 861 -3.77 -41.11 6.58
C ASP A 861 -4.30 -42.55 6.40
N PRO A 862 -3.45 -43.61 6.54
CA PRO A 862 -3.87 -44.99 6.33
C PRO A 862 -4.87 -45.50 7.38
N SER A 863 -5.03 -44.79 8.51
CA SER A 863 -6.05 -45.11 9.51
C SER A 863 -7.45 -44.65 9.09
N ARG A 864 -7.54 -43.77 8.08
CA ARG A 864 -8.77 -43.19 7.53
C ARG A 864 -9.08 -43.73 6.13
N HIS A 865 -8.08 -43.75 5.25
CA HIS A 865 -8.19 -44.18 3.85
C HIS A 865 -7.20 -45.31 3.53
N PRO A 866 -7.35 -46.51 4.12
CA PRO A 866 -6.39 -47.62 3.94
C PRO A 866 -6.26 -48.13 2.50
N GLU A 867 -7.22 -47.85 1.62
CA GLU A 867 -7.10 -48.12 0.17
C GLU A 867 -6.11 -47.21 -0.56
N PHE A 868 -5.63 -46.15 0.09
CA PHE A 868 -4.71 -45.16 -0.47
C PHE A 868 -3.28 -45.27 0.11
N GLU A 869 -3.04 -46.16 1.08
CA GLU A 869 -1.73 -46.38 1.70
C GLU A 869 -0.64 -46.66 0.64
N GLY A 870 0.38 -45.80 0.57
CA GLY A 870 1.48 -45.91 -0.39
C GLY A 870 1.11 -45.62 -1.85
N ASN A 871 -0.05 -45.01 -2.11
CA ASN A 871 -0.47 -44.62 -3.47
C ASN A 871 -1.19 -43.24 -3.54
N VAL A 872 -1.46 -42.61 -2.41
CA VAL A 872 -1.84 -41.19 -2.34
C VAL A 872 -0.94 -40.53 -1.30
N LYS A 873 -0.53 -39.29 -1.55
CA LYS A 873 0.26 -38.49 -0.61
C LYS A 873 -0.21 -37.04 -0.65
N SER A 874 -0.36 -36.44 0.53
CA SER A 874 -0.54 -35.01 0.69
C SER A 874 0.76 -34.36 1.15
N PHE A 875 0.93 -33.08 0.82
CA PHE A 875 1.99 -32.24 1.38
C PHE A 875 1.44 -30.85 1.68
N ASP A 876 2.00 -30.22 2.71
CA ASP A 876 1.59 -28.87 3.08
C ASP A 876 2.29 -27.82 2.20
N ALA A 877 1.51 -26.91 1.63
CA ALA A 877 1.97 -25.77 0.86
C ALA A 877 2.38 -24.57 1.74
N LEU A 878 2.14 -24.63 3.06
CA LEU A 878 2.36 -23.52 3.98
C LEU A 878 3.81 -22.99 4.05
N PRO A 879 4.88 -23.82 4.08
CA PRO A 879 6.27 -23.34 4.10
C PRO A 879 6.69 -22.54 2.85
N TYR A 880 5.98 -22.75 1.74
CA TYR A 880 6.28 -22.11 0.45
C TYR A 880 5.50 -20.82 0.24
N TRP A 881 4.73 -20.35 1.24
CA TRP A 881 4.08 -19.05 1.20
C TRP A 881 5.12 -17.92 1.19
N ARG A 882 4.87 -16.90 0.36
CA ARG A 882 5.56 -15.61 0.39
C ARG A 882 4.54 -14.50 0.58
N ASP A 883 4.85 -13.59 1.48
CA ASP A 883 3.92 -12.56 1.91
C ASP A 883 3.83 -11.42 0.88
N GLY A 884 2.81 -10.57 1.02
CA GLY A 884 2.56 -9.51 0.05
C GLY A 884 3.79 -8.62 -0.22
N LYS A 885 4.64 -8.39 0.81
CA LYS A 885 5.87 -7.61 0.69
C LYS A 885 6.93 -8.24 -0.23
N GLU A 886 7.03 -9.57 -0.26
CA GLU A 886 7.93 -10.36 -1.13
C GLU A 886 7.27 -10.70 -2.48
N SER A 887 6.29 -9.92 -2.92
CA SER A 887 5.39 -10.33 -4.00
C SER A 887 5.02 -9.20 -4.97
N PRO A 888 4.66 -9.51 -6.24
CA PRO A 888 4.20 -8.52 -7.23
C PRO A 888 2.85 -7.83 -6.90
N LYS A 889 2.32 -8.02 -5.68
CA LYS A 889 1.00 -7.57 -5.24
C LYS A 889 1.04 -7.16 -3.75
N PRO A 890 1.79 -6.12 -3.38
CA PRO A 890 2.03 -5.72 -1.99
C PRO A 890 0.80 -5.30 -1.18
N SER A 891 -0.37 -5.13 -1.82
CA SER A 891 -1.63 -4.83 -1.14
C SER A 891 -2.29 -6.05 -0.44
N GLY A 892 -1.48 -6.98 0.11
CA GLY A 892 -1.90 -8.10 0.98
C GLY A 892 -3.12 -8.89 0.49
N ALA A 893 -3.00 -9.60 -0.64
CA ALA A 893 -4.16 -10.09 -1.37
C ALA A 893 -4.10 -11.61 -1.63
N ASP A 894 -4.39 -12.37 -0.56
CA ASP A 894 -4.35 -13.83 -0.38
C ASP A 894 -4.55 -14.69 -1.64
N PHE A 895 -5.54 -14.35 -2.45
CA PHE A 895 -5.96 -15.18 -3.57
C PHE A 895 -4.90 -15.17 -4.68
N HIS A 896 -4.53 -16.40 -5.08
CA HIS A 896 -3.46 -16.69 -6.05
C HIS A 896 -2.04 -16.40 -5.50
N TYR A 897 -1.80 -16.62 -4.20
CA TYR A 897 -0.46 -16.61 -3.59
C TYR A 897 0.32 -15.32 -3.91
N ASN A 898 -0.35 -14.18 -3.73
CA ASN A 898 0.18 -12.84 -4.00
C ASN A 898 0.75 -12.61 -5.42
N LEU A 899 0.51 -13.53 -6.37
CA LEU A 899 1.16 -13.60 -7.70
C LEU A 899 2.68 -13.84 -7.67
N ASN A 900 3.23 -14.22 -6.51
CA ASN A 900 4.64 -14.52 -6.31
C ASN A 900 5.02 -15.82 -7.05
N ALA A 901 6.08 -15.77 -7.85
CA ALA A 901 6.53 -16.88 -8.69
C ALA A 901 7.20 -18.00 -7.88
N GLU A 902 7.86 -17.68 -6.77
CA GLU A 902 8.54 -18.62 -5.86
C GLU A 902 7.57 -19.67 -5.31
N THR A 903 6.45 -19.22 -4.76
CA THR A 903 5.39 -20.07 -4.19
C THR A 903 4.86 -21.05 -5.23
N TYR A 904 4.73 -20.61 -6.49
CA TYR A 904 4.29 -21.47 -7.58
C TYR A 904 5.35 -22.49 -8.01
N LEU A 905 6.63 -22.11 -7.96
CA LEU A 905 7.76 -22.97 -8.32
C LEU A 905 8.02 -24.04 -7.25
N LEU A 906 8.12 -23.63 -5.98
CA LEU A 906 8.38 -24.50 -4.83
C LEU A 906 7.22 -25.48 -4.54
N VAL A 907 5.95 -25.05 -4.66
CA VAL A 907 4.81 -26.00 -4.58
C VAL A 907 4.81 -26.99 -5.75
N GLY A 908 5.36 -26.62 -6.91
CA GLY A 908 5.59 -27.53 -8.02
C GLY A 908 6.64 -28.60 -7.70
N ASP A 909 7.81 -28.17 -7.22
CA ASP A 909 8.92 -29.03 -6.78
C ASP A 909 8.47 -30.01 -5.68
N ALA A 910 7.82 -29.51 -4.62
CA ALA A 910 7.29 -30.33 -3.53
C ALA A 910 6.25 -31.36 -3.99
N ALA A 911 5.40 -31.00 -4.97
CA ALA A 911 4.49 -31.97 -5.61
C ALA A 911 5.25 -33.04 -6.41
N GLY A 912 6.40 -32.68 -7.01
CA GLY A 912 7.30 -33.60 -7.70
C GLY A 912 7.96 -34.58 -6.74
N ARG A 913 8.52 -34.09 -5.62
CA ARG A 913 9.10 -34.93 -4.55
C ARG A 913 8.07 -35.91 -3.99
N ALA A 914 6.87 -35.44 -3.70
CA ALA A 914 5.76 -36.27 -3.25
C ALA A 914 5.34 -37.34 -4.28
N MET A 915 5.52 -37.08 -5.57
CA MET A 915 5.29 -38.06 -6.64
C MET A 915 6.40 -39.14 -6.67
N ILE A 916 7.66 -38.76 -6.53
CA ILE A 916 8.81 -39.69 -6.50
C ILE A 916 8.71 -40.67 -5.32
N GLU A 917 8.32 -40.21 -4.13
CA GLU A 917 8.13 -41.09 -2.96
C GLU A 917 7.13 -42.24 -3.23
N LEU A 918 6.05 -41.95 -3.95
CA LEU A 918 5.04 -42.94 -4.35
C LEU A 918 5.56 -43.88 -5.44
N LEU A 919 6.32 -43.37 -6.41
CA LEU A 919 6.89 -44.16 -7.51
C LEU A 919 7.99 -45.12 -7.05
N LEU A 920 8.89 -44.68 -6.14
CA LEU A 920 9.92 -45.53 -5.54
C LEU A 920 9.35 -46.51 -4.51
N GLY A 921 8.24 -46.14 -3.87
CA GLY A 921 7.42 -46.97 -3.01
C GLY A 921 7.98 -47.13 -1.60
N ASN A 922 8.03 -46.05 -0.81
CA ASN A 922 8.51 -46.00 0.58
C ASN A 922 9.93 -46.57 0.80
N ARG A 923 10.76 -46.58 -0.25
CA ARG A 923 12.18 -46.92 -0.16
C ARG A 923 13.00 -45.69 0.23
N LYS A 924 13.16 -45.55 1.54
CA LYS A 924 14.36 -44.96 2.15
C LYS A 924 15.59 -45.82 1.86
#